data_AF-A0A7C3RGX3-F1
#
_entry.id   AF-A0A7C3RGX3-F1
#
_cell.length_a   1.000
_cell.length_b   1.000
_cell.length_c   1.000
_cell.angle_alpha   90.00
_cell.angle_beta   90.00
_cell.angle_gamma   90.00
#
_symmetry.space_group_name_H-M   'P 1'
#
loop_
_entity.id
_entity.type
_entity.pdbx_description
1 polymer ?
#
loop_
_entity_poly.entity_id
_entity_poly.type
_entity_poly.pdbx_seq_one_letter_code
_entity_poly.pdbx_strand_id
1 'polypeptide(L)'
;MKILSSFLSFFLLLSPLLSISVKDLPPKYRKWLEEEVVYIITKAEREVFLQLQTDRERDIFIEAFWKQRDPIPETPENEFKIEHYRRLDYANRRFQFGKPGWMTDRGRIYIILGEPKSIESFVNNKDFRDVEIWFYQNENFPGLPPAFNIVFYKESVSSDFKLYSPINDGPQALLVEGYKDYYTGYEDALQKLFEINPTVANVARSLIPGESSSPTNTPSMASEILLANVQSFPQRLVSDKYAREFLKYKDIVEVDYTANYVDSSFLVKTIKNKGIYFVHYLIQPKRFTFHKYEEKVIAKVTLNGRVYDLKNNTIYQFDKDYSFNFDEEKIKEIGNKPITISDLFPLIPGNYKFSLIMKNTVSKEFSSFETDILIPETVKYPRLDSFIISYAKKSLGSGDRLLRPFQIGNIILLSDAEEIFSPSETLNLFLQFSGLENNKNYKVSVSILDNDKIVKELNFGLKVFSGEGNFNEEIPLAGISPSIYKLKVSLLDEAGNEILSEFSNLQLTHLPALPRPVFYYKGIPDENSYIDFLLGNQFFNKGNLEEAFKRLNRAYNLNKNNEDIALSLAMILDKLGRSEEVISILTPFYSKENVKYDTYFLMGEAYRKKGDFQEAIKAYSSALSHYGHNINLLNALGECYWQIKDFKNAKFYWSKSLELNPEQKDIRKKMDEIK
;
A
#
# COMPACT_ATOMS: atom_id res chain seq x y z
N MET A 1 18.40 -9.92 25.15
CA MET A 1 18.92 -8.77 24.38
C MET A 1 17.74 -8.00 23.81
N LYS A 2 17.21 -7.02 24.55
CA LYS A 2 16.20 -6.07 24.07
C LYS A 2 16.96 -4.92 23.41
N ILE A 3 16.96 -4.87 22.08
CA ILE A 3 17.59 -3.78 21.34
C ILE A 3 16.78 -2.51 21.59
N LEU A 4 17.49 -1.46 21.97
CA LEU A 4 16.99 -0.11 22.21
C LEU A 4 16.02 0.32 21.09
N SER A 5 14.83 0.77 21.48
CA SER A 5 14.00 1.68 20.70
C SER A 5 14.70 3.04 20.64
N SER A 6 15.76 3.12 19.84
CA SER A 6 16.31 4.41 19.43
C SER A 6 15.29 5.06 18.49
N PHE A 7 14.84 6.26 18.86
CA PHE A 7 14.20 7.20 17.95
C PHE A 7 15.21 7.56 16.84
N LEU A 8 15.39 6.67 15.86
CA LEU A 8 16.00 7.05 14.59
C LEU A 8 14.89 7.64 13.74
N SER A 9 14.81 8.97 13.74
CA SER A 9 14.08 9.74 12.75
C SER A 9 14.63 9.39 11.37
N PHE A 10 14.03 8.42 10.67
CA PHE A 10 14.35 8.14 9.27
C PHE A 10 13.84 9.32 8.44
N PHE A 11 14.73 10.28 8.17
CA PHE A 11 14.51 11.32 7.18
C PHE A 11 14.56 10.67 5.79
N LEU A 12 13.39 10.34 5.24
CA LEU A 12 13.22 10.08 3.81
C LEU A 12 13.34 11.42 3.09
N LEU A 13 14.56 11.82 2.75
CA LEU A 13 14.79 12.69 1.60
C LEU A 13 14.55 11.83 0.37
N LEU A 14 13.35 11.93 -0.24
CA LEU A 14 13.19 11.57 -1.64
C LEU A 14 14.06 12.53 -2.45
N SER A 15 15.33 12.20 -2.58
CA SER A 15 16.11 12.67 -3.73
C SER A 15 15.45 12.07 -4.98
N PRO A 16 15.28 12.83 -6.07
CA PRO A 16 14.82 12.24 -7.32
C PRO A 16 15.89 11.24 -7.72
N LEU A 17 15.60 9.94 -7.56
CA LEU A 17 16.49 8.87 -7.95
C LEU A 17 16.78 9.05 -9.43
N LEU A 18 18.05 9.33 -9.77
CA LEU A 18 18.47 9.34 -11.17
C LEU A 18 18.23 7.94 -11.73
N SER A 19 17.37 7.87 -12.76
CA SER A 19 17.20 6.64 -13.53
C SER A 19 18.45 6.40 -14.37
N ILE A 20 18.96 5.18 -14.33
CA ILE A 20 20.08 4.78 -15.17
C ILE A 20 19.57 4.46 -16.58
N SER A 21 20.36 4.76 -17.61
CA SER A 21 20.04 4.31 -18.97
C SER A 21 20.23 2.80 -19.08
N VAL A 22 19.43 2.15 -19.92
CA VAL A 22 19.57 0.70 -20.18
C VAL A 22 20.96 0.34 -20.72
N LYS A 23 21.59 1.28 -21.44
CA LYS A 23 22.94 1.14 -21.98
C LYS A 23 24.04 1.11 -20.90
N ASP A 24 23.73 1.59 -19.70
CA ASP A 24 24.67 1.65 -18.59
C ASP A 24 24.50 0.46 -17.63
N LEU A 25 23.45 -0.37 -17.82
CA LEU A 25 23.26 -1.60 -17.05
C LEU A 25 24.36 -2.61 -17.34
N PRO A 26 24.84 -3.37 -16.33
CA PRO A 26 25.72 -4.51 -16.57
C PRO A 26 25.10 -5.52 -17.56
N PRO A 27 25.92 -6.25 -18.36
CA PRO A 27 25.43 -7.10 -19.45
C PRO A 27 24.36 -8.11 -19.05
N LYS A 28 24.49 -8.74 -17.86
CA LYS A 28 23.50 -9.68 -17.31
C LYS A 28 22.11 -9.04 -17.19
N TYR A 29 22.03 -7.86 -16.60
CA TYR A 29 20.77 -7.16 -16.33
C TYR A 29 20.17 -6.55 -17.59
N ARG A 30 21.01 -6.06 -18.50
CA ARG A 30 20.56 -5.60 -19.82
C ARG A 30 19.92 -6.72 -20.60
N LYS A 31 20.59 -7.88 -20.68
CA LYS A 31 20.06 -9.08 -21.35
C LYS A 31 18.73 -9.51 -20.73
N TRP A 32 18.67 -9.60 -19.41
CA TRP A 32 17.43 -9.95 -18.72
C TRP A 32 16.28 -9.00 -19.10
N LEU A 33 16.51 -7.69 -19.03
CA LEU A 33 15.49 -6.65 -19.25
C LEU A 33 15.07 -6.49 -20.72
N GLU A 34 16.01 -6.58 -21.67
CA GLU A 34 15.78 -6.27 -23.09
C GLU A 34 15.52 -7.51 -23.95
N GLU A 35 15.94 -8.69 -23.51
CA GLU A 35 15.79 -9.93 -24.28
C GLU A 35 14.89 -10.93 -23.55
N GLU A 36 15.21 -11.25 -22.30
CA GLU A 36 14.59 -12.39 -21.63
C GLU A 36 13.15 -12.09 -21.20
N VAL A 37 12.86 -10.91 -20.65
CA VAL A 37 11.51 -10.58 -20.13
C VAL A 37 10.78 -9.47 -20.90
N VAL A 38 11.29 -9.06 -22.07
CA VAL A 38 10.82 -7.87 -22.82
C VAL A 38 9.31 -7.86 -23.12
N TYR A 39 8.70 -9.04 -23.31
CA TYR A 39 7.26 -9.16 -23.61
C TYR A 39 6.37 -9.36 -22.39
N ILE A 40 6.96 -9.62 -21.22
CA ILE A 40 6.23 -9.95 -19.99
C ILE A 40 6.44 -8.93 -18.86
N ILE A 41 7.48 -8.10 -18.96
CA ILE A 41 7.73 -7.00 -18.03
C ILE A 41 6.76 -5.83 -18.29
N THR A 42 6.17 -5.31 -17.23
CA THR A 42 5.32 -4.12 -17.28
C THR A 42 6.15 -2.85 -17.39
N LYS A 43 5.52 -1.76 -17.83
CA LYS A 43 6.16 -0.44 -17.91
C LYS A 43 6.68 0.01 -16.54
N ALA A 44 5.88 -0.15 -15.49
CA ALA A 44 6.26 0.25 -14.13
C ALA A 44 7.38 -0.62 -13.56
N GLU A 45 7.37 -1.94 -13.77
CA GLU A 45 8.49 -2.81 -13.37
C GLU A 45 9.80 -2.40 -14.06
N ARG A 46 9.76 -2.08 -15.35
CA ARG A 46 10.93 -1.58 -16.10
C ARG A 46 11.43 -0.25 -15.53
N GLU A 47 10.54 0.69 -15.25
CA GLU A 47 10.89 1.99 -14.66
C GLU A 47 11.51 1.85 -13.26
N VAL A 48 10.98 0.96 -12.44
CA VAL A 48 11.52 0.66 -11.11
C VAL A 48 12.90 0.01 -11.21
N PHE A 49 13.05 -0.99 -12.09
CA PHE A 49 14.32 -1.70 -12.26
C PHE A 49 15.47 -0.78 -12.64
N LEU A 50 15.20 0.25 -13.46
CA LEU A 50 16.17 1.26 -13.87
C LEU A 50 16.51 2.30 -12.78
N GLN A 51 15.74 2.36 -11.70
CA GLN A 51 16.02 3.22 -10.54
C GLN A 51 16.85 2.49 -9.46
N LEU A 52 17.00 1.17 -9.56
CA LEU A 52 17.81 0.38 -8.63
C LEU A 52 19.29 0.71 -8.83
N GLN A 53 20.01 0.91 -7.72
CA GLN A 53 21.38 1.42 -7.74
C GLN A 53 22.40 0.29 -7.70
N THR A 54 22.09 -0.78 -6.94
CA THR A 54 23.02 -1.89 -6.72
C THR A 54 22.61 -3.17 -7.45
N ASP A 55 23.58 -4.01 -7.77
CA ASP A 55 23.36 -5.32 -8.37
C ASP A 55 22.54 -6.25 -7.45
N ARG A 56 22.76 -6.13 -6.13
CA ARG A 56 21.96 -6.85 -5.12
C ARG A 56 20.49 -6.48 -5.19
N GLU A 57 20.15 -5.19 -5.26
CA GLU A 57 18.76 -4.74 -5.42
C GLU A 57 18.14 -5.30 -6.71
N ARG A 58 18.89 -5.32 -7.81
CA ARG A 58 18.43 -5.87 -9.11
C ARG A 58 18.19 -7.38 -9.03
N ASP A 59 19.09 -8.15 -8.43
CA ASP A 59 18.92 -9.60 -8.30
C ASP A 59 17.66 -9.94 -7.49
N ILE A 60 17.38 -9.20 -6.42
CA ILE A 60 16.20 -9.38 -5.59
C ILE A 60 14.93 -8.96 -6.32
N PHE A 61 14.99 -7.87 -7.09
CA PHE A 61 13.88 -7.49 -7.95
C PHE A 61 13.56 -8.58 -8.97
N ILE A 62 14.58 -9.21 -9.57
CA ILE A 62 14.39 -10.32 -10.51
C ILE A 62 13.73 -11.52 -9.80
N GLU A 63 14.14 -11.83 -8.57
CA GLU A 63 13.49 -12.87 -7.77
C GLU A 63 12.01 -12.54 -7.50
N ALA A 64 11.72 -11.31 -7.06
CA ALA A 64 10.37 -10.82 -6.84
C ALA A 64 9.52 -10.89 -8.12
N PHE A 65 10.10 -10.48 -9.26
CA PHE A 65 9.45 -10.48 -10.56
C PHE A 65 8.91 -11.86 -10.95
N TRP A 66 9.72 -12.91 -10.73
CA TRP A 66 9.30 -14.29 -11.00
C TRP A 66 8.30 -14.78 -9.95
N LYS A 67 8.50 -14.46 -8.67
CA LYS A 67 7.59 -14.86 -7.59
C LYS A 67 6.16 -14.34 -7.77
N GLN A 68 6.01 -13.13 -8.31
CA GLN A 68 4.68 -12.55 -8.62
C GLN A 68 3.98 -13.25 -9.81
N ARG A 69 4.73 -14.04 -10.58
CA ARG A 69 4.24 -14.83 -11.72
C ARG A 69 4.22 -16.33 -11.41
N ASP A 70 4.41 -16.71 -10.15
CA ASP A 70 4.40 -18.10 -9.70
C ASP A 70 2.95 -18.61 -9.53
N PRO A 71 2.49 -19.57 -10.35
CA PRO A 71 1.15 -20.11 -10.22
C PRO A 71 1.00 -21.05 -9.02
N ILE A 72 2.09 -21.67 -8.55
CA ILE A 72 2.07 -22.67 -7.46
C ILE A 72 3.23 -22.41 -6.50
N PRO A 73 3.15 -21.36 -5.64
CA PRO A 73 4.25 -20.99 -4.75
C PRO A 73 4.69 -22.07 -3.75
N GLU A 74 3.90 -23.13 -3.58
CA GLU A 74 4.21 -24.28 -2.74
C GLU A 74 5.24 -25.24 -3.36
N THR A 75 5.47 -25.19 -4.66
CA THR A 75 6.50 -26.01 -5.30
C THR A 75 7.88 -25.35 -5.17
N PRO A 76 8.97 -26.14 -5.16
CA PRO A 76 10.33 -25.58 -5.10
C PRO A 76 10.73 -24.78 -6.35
N GLU A 77 10.02 -24.98 -7.46
CA GLU A 77 10.37 -24.45 -8.78
C GLU A 77 9.20 -23.64 -9.35
N ASN A 78 9.51 -22.45 -9.84
CA ASN A 78 8.50 -21.60 -10.48
C ASN A 78 8.18 -22.11 -11.90
N GLU A 79 7.03 -22.74 -12.08
CA GLU A 79 6.67 -23.40 -13.35
C GLU A 79 6.51 -22.41 -14.49
N PHE A 80 5.98 -21.21 -14.19
CA PHE A 80 5.84 -20.14 -15.18
C PHE A 80 7.19 -19.68 -15.72
N LYS A 81 8.18 -19.50 -14.84
CA LYS A 81 9.55 -19.12 -15.21
C LYS A 81 10.17 -20.19 -16.10
N ILE A 82 10.04 -21.46 -15.74
CA ILE A 82 10.56 -22.59 -16.52
C ILE A 82 9.94 -22.60 -17.91
N GLU A 83 8.61 -22.52 -17.98
CA GLU A 83 7.86 -22.51 -19.24
C GLU A 83 8.21 -21.29 -20.10
N HIS A 84 8.38 -20.11 -19.49
CA HIS A 84 8.80 -18.89 -20.19
C HIS A 84 10.16 -19.06 -20.87
N TYR A 85 11.18 -19.56 -20.16
CA TYR A 85 12.48 -19.80 -20.76
C TYR A 85 12.45 -20.92 -21.80
N ARG A 86 11.60 -21.95 -21.63
CA ARG A 86 11.36 -22.96 -22.67
C ARG A 86 10.81 -22.33 -23.95
N ARG A 87 9.84 -21.42 -23.84
CA ARG A 87 9.26 -20.70 -24.99
C ARG A 87 10.27 -19.77 -25.67
N LEU A 88 11.09 -19.08 -24.89
CA LEU A 88 12.15 -18.21 -25.40
C LEU A 88 13.20 -19.00 -26.20
N ASP A 89 13.66 -20.14 -25.66
CA ASP A 89 14.59 -21.04 -26.35
C ASP A 89 13.97 -21.64 -27.62
N TYR A 90 12.72 -22.11 -27.53
CA TYR A 90 11.98 -22.61 -28.69
C TYR A 90 11.88 -21.53 -29.78
N ALA A 91 11.48 -20.31 -29.42
CA ALA A 91 11.34 -19.21 -30.36
C ALA A 91 12.67 -18.92 -31.06
N ASN A 92 13.78 -18.86 -30.31
CA ASN A 92 15.11 -18.62 -30.86
C ASN A 92 15.61 -19.73 -31.78
N ARG A 93 15.23 -20.99 -31.55
CA ARG A 93 15.61 -22.11 -32.42
C ARG A 93 14.74 -22.22 -33.66
N ARG A 94 13.44 -21.92 -33.55
CA ARG A 94 12.45 -22.18 -34.59
C ARG A 94 12.16 -21.00 -35.51
N PHE A 95 12.24 -19.79 -34.98
CA PHE A 95 11.83 -18.58 -35.71
C PHE A 95 13.00 -17.64 -36.01
N GLN A 96 14.26 -18.11 -35.95
CA GLN A 96 15.40 -17.28 -36.32
C GLN A 96 15.37 -16.92 -37.81
N PHE A 97 15.50 -15.63 -38.13
CA PHE A 97 15.57 -15.16 -39.52
C PHE A 97 16.38 -13.87 -39.63
N GLY A 98 17.70 -13.96 -39.83
CA GLY A 98 18.61 -12.78 -39.86
C GLY A 98 18.72 -12.01 -38.53
N LYS A 99 17.84 -12.29 -37.57
CA LYS A 99 17.77 -11.82 -36.19
C LYS A 99 17.37 -12.98 -35.27
N PRO A 100 17.64 -12.90 -33.95
CA PRO A 100 17.16 -13.88 -32.99
C PRO A 100 15.65 -14.11 -33.09
N GLY A 101 15.22 -15.35 -32.91
CA GLY A 101 13.82 -15.73 -33.09
C GLY A 101 12.85 -15.01 -32.14
N TRP A 102 13.29 -14.66 -30.92
CA TRP A 102 12.49 -13.87 -29.98
C TRP A 102 12.09 -12.50 -30.56
N MET A 103 12.88 -11.91 -31.47
CA MET A 103 12.58 -10.62 -32.11
C MET A 103 11.65 -10.73 -33.33
N THR A 104 11.19 -11.93 -33.68
CA THR A 104 10.24 -12.15 -34.78
C THR A 104 8.81 -12.09 -34.27
N ASP A 105 7.84 -11.81 -35.15
CA ASP A 105 6.43 -11.75 -34.74
C ASP A 105 5.93 -13.12 -34.27
N ARG A 106 6.35 -14.20 -34.95
CA ARG A 106 6.06 -15.58 -34.54
C ARG A 106 6.68 -15.91 -33.18
N GLY A 107 7.94 -15.55 -32.97
CA GLY A 107 8.61 -15.75 -31.69
C GLY A 107 7.97 -14.95 -30.56
N ARG A 108 7.63 -13.68 -30.79
CA ARG A 108 6.89 -12.85 -29.85
C ARG A 108 5.57 -13.50 -29.43
N ILE A 109 4.75 -13.91 -30.38
CA ILE A 109 3.45 -14.54 -30.10
C ILE A 109 3.64 -15.88 -29.38
N TYR A 110 4.61 -16.70 -29.79
CA TYR A 110 4.89 -17.97 -29.12
C TYR A 110 5.36 -17.77 -27.67
N ILE A 111 6.15 -16.74 -27.38
CA ILE A 111 6.55 -16.41 -25.99
C ILE A 111 5.32 -16.00 -25.17
N ILE A 112 4.46 -15.14 -25.71
CA ILE A 112 3.27 -14.61 -25.03
C ILE A 112 2.22 -15.69 -24.78
N LEU A 113 1.80 -16.41 -25.81
CA LEU A 113 0.67 -17.34 -25.76
C LEU A 113 1.10 -18.81 -25.59
N GLY A 114 2.34 -19.14 -25.91
CA GLY A 114 2.79 -20.53 -25.97
C GLY A 114 2.38 -21.23 -27.26
N GLU A 115 2.42 -22.56 -27.23
CA GLU A 115 2.13 -23.41 -28.37
C GLU A 115 0.65 -23.31 -28.78
N PRO A 116 0.36 -23.02 -30.07
CA PRO A 116 -1.01 -23.02 -30.56
C PRO A 116 -1.58 -24.45 -30.60
N LYS A 117 -2.91 -24.56 -30.55
CA LYS A 117 -3.60 -25.85 -30.64
C LYS A 117 -3.39 -26.53 -32.00
N SER A 118 -3.36 -25.73 -33.06
CA SER A 118 -3.02 -26.18 -34.41
C SER A 118 -2.38 -25.06 -35.22
N ILE A 119 -1.52 -25.46 -36.16
CA ILE A 119 -0.89 -24.57 -37.14
C ILE A 119 -1.28 -25.06 -38.52
N GLU A 120 -1.92 -24.20 -39.31
CA GLU A 120 -2.15 -24.43 -40.73
C GLU A 120 -1.16 -23.59 -41.53
N SER A 121 -0.35 -24.23 -42.36
CA SER A 121 0.70 -23.57 -43.15
C SER A 121 0.37 -23.68 -44.64
N PHE A 122 0.26 -22.53 -45.29
CA PHE A 122 0.01 -22.38 -46.71
C PHE A 122 1.23 -21.73 -47.34
N VAL A 123 2.15 -22.52 -47.86
CA VAL A 123 3.43 -22.06 -48.42
C VAL A 123 3.56 -22.42 -49.89
N ASN A 124 4.37 -21.66 -50.64
CA ASN A 124 4.65 -21.85 -52.05
C ASN A 124 3.38 -21.83 -52.95
N ASN A 125 2.40 -21.01 -52.59
CA ASN A 125 1.20 -20.83 -53.40
C ASN A 125 1.44 -19.82 -54.53
N LYS A 126 0.80 -20.02 -55.69
CA LYS A 126 0.94 -19.14 -56.86
C LYS A 126 0.02 -17.92 -56.82
N ASP A 127 -1.08 -18.02 -56.06
CA ASP A 127 -2.17 -17.06 -56.08
C ASP A 127 -2.22 -16.17 -54.82
N PHE A 128 -1.64 -16.63 -53.70
CA PHE A 128 -1.51 -15.86 -52.47
C PHE A 128 -0.16 -16.11 -51.79
N ARG A 129 0.25 -15.20 -50.91
CA ARG A 129 1.55 -15.21 -50.22
C ARG A 129 1.63 -16.37 -49.23
N ASP A 130 2.84 -16.68 -48.76
CA ASP A 130 3.01 -17.65 -47.68
C ASP A 130 2.27 -17.17 -46.42
N VAL A 131 1.36 -17.98 -45.91
CA VAL A 131 0.51 -17.69 -44.74
C VAL A 131 0.61 -18.82 -43.72
N GLU A 132 0.76 -18.49 -42.44
CA GLU A 132 0.62 -19.40 -41.31
C GLU A 132 -0.54 -18.94 -40.43
N ILE A 133 -1.49 -19.83 -40.16
CA ILE A 133 -2.64 -19.59 -39.29
C ILE A 133 -2.45 -20.42 -38.03
N TRP A 134 -2.30 -19.74 -36.89
CA TRP A 134 -2.17 -20.37 -35.58
C TRP A 134 -3.50 -20.27 -34.84
N PHE A 135 -4.09 -21.42 -34.53
CA PHE A 135 -5.36 -21.48 -33.83
C PHE A 135 -5.16 -21.68 -32.32
N TYR A 136 -5.83 -20.86 -31.53
CA TYR A 136 -5.86 -20.96 -30.07
C TYR A 136 -7.29 -21.21 -29.60
N GLN A 137 -7.44 -22.15 -28.67
CA GLN A 137 -8.69 -22.41 -27.95
C GLN A 137 -8.48 -22.10 -26.47
N ASN A 138 -9.37 -21.30 -25.90
CA ASN A 138 -9.20 -20.67 -24.61
C ASN A 138 -9.68 -21.58 -23.47
N GLU A 139 -8.71 -22.11 -22.72
CA GLU A 139 -8.94 -22.59 -21.36
C GLU A 139 -8.16 -21.77 -20.31
N ASN A 140 -7.17 -20.96 -20.73
CA ASN A 140 -6.15 -20.36 -19.85
C ASN A 140 -5.85 -18.87 -20.12
N PHE A 141 -6.64 -18.18 -20.95
CA PHE A 141 -6.40 -16.77 -21.31
C PHE A 141 -7.57 -15.86 -20.88
N PRO A 142 -7.60 -15.39 -19.61
CA PRO A 142 -8.62 -14.45 -19.16
C PRO A 142 -8.57 -13.16 -20.00
N GLY A 143 -9.74 -12.71 -20.46
CA GLY A 143 -9.87 -11.50 -21.28
C GLY A 143 -9.57 -11.68 -22.78
N LEU A 144 -9.30 -12.90 -23.26
CA LEU A 144 -9.26 -13.24 -24.69
C LEU A 144 -10.53 -14.01 -25.12
N PRO A 145 -10.91 -13.99 -26.40
CA PRO A 145 -12.03 -14.78 -26.92
C PRO A 145 -11.88 -16.29 -26.66
N PRO A 146 -12.99 -17.06 -26.59
CA PRO A 146 -12.97 -18.52 -26.38
C PRO A 146 -12.18 -19.31 -27.43
N ALA A 147 -12.12 -18.79 -28.66
CA ALA A 147 -11.31 -19.32 -29.74
C ALA A 147 -10.90 -18.16 -30.65
N PHE A 148 -9.67 -18.17 -31.15
CA PHE A 148 -9.17 -17.14 -32.04
C PHE A 148 -7.98 -17.63 -32.86
N ASN A 149 -7.68 -16.91 -33.94
CA ASN A 149 -6.55 -17.14 -34.81
C ASN A 149 -5.52 -16.01 -34.64
N ILE A 150 -4.24 -16.36 -34.76
CA ILE A 150 -3.17 -15.42 -35.04
C ILE A 150 -2.60 -15.79 -36.40
N VAL A 151 -2.59 -14.83 -37.31
CA VAL A 151 -2.18 -15.05 -38.70
C VAL A 151 -0.85 -14.37 -38.94
N PHE A 152 0.04 -15.05 -39.65
CA PHE A 152 1.28 -14.49 -40.12
C PHE A 152 1.39 -14.64 -41.63
N TYR A 153 2.04 -13.68 -42.29
CA TYR A 153 2.29 -13.76 -43.72
C TYR A 153 3.68 -13.25 -44.08
N LYS A 154 4.21 -13.66 -45.23
CA LYS A 154 5.45 -13.08 -45.78
C LYS A 154 5.15 -12.00 -46.80
N GLU A 155 5.80 -10.85 -46.67
CA GLU A 155 5.79 -9.81 -47.70
C GLU A 155 6.58 -10.20 -48.95
N SER A 156 7.51 -11.12 -48.87
CA SER A 156 8.19 -11.70 -50.04
C SER A 156 8.74 -13.07 -49.71
N VAL A 157 9.15 -13.84 -50.71
CA VAL A 157 9.73 -15.18 -50.49
C VAL A 157 10.96 -15.13 -49.57
N SER A 158 11.69 -14.00 -49.59
CA SER A 158 12.90 -13.76 -48.78
C SER A 158 12.65 -12.95 -47.50
N SER A 159 11.40 -12.63 -47.14
CA SER A 159 11.09 -11.95 -45.88
C SER A 159 10.77 -12.95 -44.76
N ASP A 160 10.93 -12.50 -43.52
CA ASP A 160 10.33 -13.18 -42.37
C ASP A 160 8.80 -13.07 -42.42
N PHE A 161 8.15 -13.90 -41.63
CA PHE A 161 6.72 -13.80 -41.37
C PHE A 161 6.43 -12.59 -40.47
N LYS A 162 5.45 -11.78 -40.88
CA LYS A 162 4.90 -10.66 -40.11
C LYS A 162 3.50 -10.99 -39.61
N LEU A 163 3.15 -10.43 -38.45
CA LEU A 163 1.81 -10.52 -37.88
C LEU A 163 0.81 -9.80 -38.80
N TYR A 164 -0.27 -10.49 -39.18
CA TYR A 164 -1.33 -9.95 -40.01
C TYR A 164 -2.41 -9.24 -39.17
N SER A 165 -2.82 -8.07 -39.65
CA SER A 165 -3.94 -7.28 -39.13
C SER A 165 -5.02 -7.12 -40.21
N PRO A 166 -6.25 -7.60 -39.99
CA PRO A 166 -7.35 -7.39 -40.93
C PRO A 166 -7.61 -5.93 -41.27
N ILE A 167 -7.36 -5.00 -40.34
CA ILE A 167 -7.59 -3.57 -40.56
C ILE A 167 -6.38 -2.88 -41.21
N ASN A 168 -5.17 -3.11 -40.70
CA ASN A 168 -3.98 -2.38 -41.14
C ASN A 168 -3.38 -2.95 -42.42
N ASP A 169 -3.38 -4.27 -42.59
CA ASP A 169 -2.84 -4.94 -43.77
C ASP A 169 -3.92 -5.17 -44.83
N GLY A 170 -5.08 -5.68 -44.39
CA GLY A 170 -6.20 -6.09 -45.23
C GLY A 170 -5.92 -7.31 -46.14
N PRO A 171 -6.98 -7.90 -46.73
CA PRO A 171 -6.89 -9.12 -47.53
C PRO A 171 -5.93 -9.01 -48.71
N GLN A 172 -5.78 -7.81 -49.28
CA GLN A 172 -4.82 -7.52 -50.35
C GLN A 172 -3.36 -7.82 -49.97
N ALA A 173 -3.00 -7.74 -48.68
CA ALA A 173 -1.65 -8.05 -48.22
C ALA A 173 -1.34 -9.55 -48.38
N LEU A 174 -2.37 -10.41 -48.35
CA LEU A 174 -2.22 -11.85 -48.51
C LEU A 174 -2.13 -12.27 -49.99
N LEU A 175 -2.50 -11.40 -50.94
CA LEU A 175 -2.39 -11.70 -52.38
C LEU A 175 -0.97 -11.41 -52.90
N VAL A 176 -0.52 -12.19 -53.89
CA VAL A 176 0.75 -11.92 -54.60
C VAL A 176 0.67 -10.62 -55.41
N GLU A 177 1.81 -9.99 -55.71
CA GLU A 177 1.89 -8.65 -56.31
C GLU A 177 1.04 -8.50 -57.58
N GLY A 178 1.05 -9.50 -58.46
CA GLY A 178 0.27 -9.48 -59.71
C GLY A 178 -1.25 -9.42 -59.53
N TYR A 179 -1.79 -9.73 -58.35
CA TYR A 179 -3.21 -9.57 -58.02
C TYR A 179 -3.48 -8.33 -57.17
N LYS A 180 -2.52 -7.91 -56.35
CA LYS A 180 -2.62 -6.74 -55.47
C LYS A 180 -2.90 -5.44 -56.25
N ASP A 181 -2.36 -5.33 -57.45
CA ASP A 181 -2.55 -4.15 -58.32
C ASP A 181 -3.94 -4.10 -58.99
N TYR A 182 -4.66 -5.23 -59.07
CA TYR A 182 -5.99 -5.33 -59.67
C TYR A 182 -7.13 -5.30 -58.65
N TYR A 183 -6.88 -5.78 -57.43
CA TYR A 183 -7.86 -5.87 -56.36
C TYR A 183 -7.51 -4.88 -55.24
N THR A 184 -7.66 -3.58 -55.52
CA THR A 184 -7.33 -2.51 -54.57
C THR A 184 -8.41 -2.33 -53.49
N GLY A 185 -9.63 -2.82 -53.74
CA GLY A 185 -10.74 -2.78 -52.79
C GLY A 185 -10.72 -3.96 -51.81
N TYR A 186 -11.06 -3.70 -50.55
CA TYR A 186 -11.12 -4.73 -49.50
C TYR A 186 -12.05 -5.88 -49.87
N GLU A 187 -13.25 -5.58 -50.37
CA GLU A 187 -14.25 -6.58 -50.77
C GLU A 187 -13.77 -7.42 -51.96
N ASP A 188 -13.19 -6.78 -52.98
CA ASP A 188 -12.72 -7.48 -54.18
C ASP A 188 -11.57 -8.45 -53.85
N ALA A 189 -10.61 -7.99 -53.04
CA ALA A 189 -9.50 -8.82 -52.59
C ALA A 189 -9.99 -9.98 -51.71
N LEU A 190 -10.96 -9.72 -50.83
CA LEU A 190 -11.55 -10.76 -49.97
C LEU A 190 -12.34 -11.79 -50.78
N GLN A 191 -13.16 -11.35 -51.74
CA GLN A 191 -13.88 -12.23 -52.65
C GLN A 191 -12.90 -13.10 -53.44
N LYS A 192 -11.81 -12.50 -53.94
CA LYS A 192 -10.78 -13.25 -54.65
C LYS A 192 -10.13 -14.30 -53.77
N LEU A 193 -9.82 -13.98 -52.51
CA LEU A 193 -9.33 -14.97 -51.55
C LEU A 193 -10.35 -16.08 -51.32
N PHE A 194 -11.66 -15.79 -51.27
CA PHE A 194 -12.68 -16.84 -51.14
C PHE A 194 -12.71 -17.79 -52.34
N GLU A 195 -12.49 -17.28 -53.56
CA GLU A 195 -12.38 -18.11 -54.77
C GLU A 195 -11.16 -19.05 -54.73
N ILE A 196 -10.05 -18.59 -54.13
CA ILE A 196 -8.78 -19.33 -54.09
C ILE A 196 -8.72 -20.29 -52.90
N ASN A 197 -8.96 -19.77 -51.70
CA ASN A 197 -8.86 -20.49 -50.43
C ASN A 197 -9.80 -19.89 -49.37
N PRO A 198 -10.94 -20.55 -49.09
CA PRO A 198 -11.91 -20.08 -48.10
C PRO A 198 -11.37 -19.94 -46.68
N THR A 199 -10.40 -20.77 -46.28
CA THR A 199 -9.80 -20.70 -44.94
C THR A 199 -8.99 -19.42 -44.75
N VAL A 200 -8.14 -19.10 -45.73
CA VAL A 200 -7.34 -17.86 -45.73
C VAL A 200 -8.26 -16.64 -45.81
N ALA A 201 -9.30 -16.69 -46.64
CA ALA A 201 -10.29 -15.60 -46.75
C ALA A 201 -11.01 -15.34 -45.42
N ASN A 202 -11.40 -16.40 -44.69
CA ASN A 202 -12.08 -16.25 -43.41
C ASN A 202 -11.23 -15.51 -42.38
N VAL A 203 -9.94 -15.87 -42.25
CA VAL A 203 -9.03 -15.21 -41.32
C VAL A 203 -8.56 -13.84 -41.79
N ALA A 204 -8.55 -13.61 -43.11
CA ALA A 204 -8.30 -12.30 -43.69
C ALA A 204 -9.38 -11.29 -43.25
N ARG A 205 -10.61 -11.78 -43.07
CA ARG A 205 -11.77 -10.99 -42.63
C ARG A 205 -11.85 -10.81 -41.12
N SER A 206 -11.74 -11.89 -40.35
CA SER A 206 -11.73 -11.82 -38.87
C SER A 206 -10.89 -12.93 -38.28
N LEU A 207 -10.13 -12.57 -37.25
CA LEU A 207 -9.34 -13.49 -36.44
C LEU A 207 -10.21 -14.30 -35.45
N ILE A 208 -11.48 -13.92 -35.24
CA ILE A 208 -12.37 -14.55 -34.26
C ILE A 208 -13.42 -15.41 -34.99
N PRO A 209 -13.39 -16.75 -34.83
CA PRO A 209 -14.38 -17.64 -35.43
C PRO A 209 -15.81 -17.30 -34.99
N GLY A 210 -16.73 -17.23 -35.95
CA GLY A 210 -18.16 -17.02 -35.69
C GLY A 210 -18.56 -15.57 -35.39
N GLU A 211 -17.62 -14.62 -35.48
CA GLU A 211 -17.94 -13.20 -35.36
C GLU A 211 -18.82 -12.72 -36.52
N SER A 212 -19.95 -12.08 -36.18
CA SER A 212 -20.87 -11.49 -37.17
C SER A 212 -20.22 -10.28 -37.85
N SER A 213 -20.11 -10.32 -39.17
CA SER A 213 -19.58 -9.21 -39.97
C SER A 213 -20.48 -7.99 -39.94
N SER A 214 -19.89 -6.80 -40.08
CA SER A 214 -20.61 -5.57 -40.43
C SER A 214 -21.43 -5.81 -41.71
N PRO A 215 -22.61 -5.17 -41.89
CA PRO A 215 -23.41 -5.24 -43.12
C PRO A 215 -22.63 -4.86 -44.41
N THR A 216 -21.49 -4.19 -44.25
CA THR A 216 -20.63 -3.64 -45.31
C THR A 216 -19.39 -4.48 -45.62
N ASN A 217 -19.32 -5.76 -45.18
CA ASN A 217 -18.16 -6.66 -45.38
C ASN A 217 -16.78 -6.13 -44.94
N THR A 218 -16.74 -5.03 -44.19
CA THR A 218 -15.55 -4.45 -43.59
C THR A 218 -15.14 -5.24 -42.34
N PRO A 219 -13.83 -5.33 -42.03
CA PRO A 219 -13.35 -6.00 -40.82
C PRO A 219 -13.84 -5.23 -39.58
N SER A 220 -14.21 -5.96 -38.54
CA SER A 220 -14.57 -5.36 -37.25
C SER A 220 -13.32 -4.93 -36.48
N MET A 221 -13.50 -4.00 -35.53
CA MET A 221 -12.43 -3.67 -34.57
C MET A 221 -12.09 -4.82 -33.62
N ALA A 222 -12.86 -5.91 -33.57
CA ALA A 222 -12.64 -6.98 -32.61
C ALA A 222 -11.32 -7.72 -32.85
N SER A 223 -10.90 -7.87 -34.11
CA SER A 223 -9.59 -8.45 -34.43
C SER A 223 -8.43 -7.58 -33.94
N GLU A 224 -8.55 -6.25 -34.06
CA GLU A 224 -7.53 -5.33 -33.52
C GLU A 224 -7.53 -5.31 -31.99
N ILE A 225 -8.71 -5.35 -31.37
CA ILE A 225 -8.84 -5.48 -29.91
C ILE A 225 -8.23 -6.80 -29.44
N LEU A 226 -8.44 -7.90 -30.16
CA LEU A 226 -7.79 -9.19 -29.89
C LEU A 226 -6.27 -9.06 -29.94
N LEU A 227 -5.71 -8.52 -31.04
CA LEU A 227 -4.26 -8.37 -31.19
C LEU A 227 -3.68 -7.48 -30.08
N ALA A 228 -4.31 -6.35 -29.77
CA ALA A 228 -3.90 -5.47 -28.67
C ALA A 228 -3.97 -6.19 -27.31
N ASN A 229 -5.06 -6.93 -27.05
CA ASN A 229 -5.26 -7.71 -25.84
C ASN A 229 -4.23 -8.83 -25.68
N VAL A 230 -3.83 -9.50 -26.77
CA VAL A 230 -2.75 -10.49 -26.77
C VAL A 230 -1.43 -9.82 -26.39
N GLN A 231 -1.11 -8.66 -26.98
CA GLN A 231 0.12 -7.94 -26.68
C GLN A 231 0.19 -7.48 -25.22
N SER A 232 -0.92 -7.02 -24.64
CA SER A 232 -0.97 -6.60 -23.24
C SER A 232 -1.27 -7.74 -22.26
N PHE A 233 -1.52 -8.96 -22.75
CA PHE A 233 -1.98 -10.08 -21.92
C PHE A 233 -1.04 -10.39 -20.75
N PRO A 234 0.29 -10.56 -20.95
CA PRO A 234 1.19 -10.91 -19.86
C PRO A 234 1.22 -9.85 -18.75
N GLN A 235 1.06 -8.58 -19.12
CA GLN A 235 1.11 -7.44 -18.20
C GLN A 235 -0.16 -7.34 -17.34
N ARG A 236 -1.28 -7.91 -17.78
CA ARG A 236 -2.54 -7.94 -17.02
C ARG A 236 -2.60 -9.07 -15.98
N LEU A 237 -1.70 -10.06 -16.07
CA LEU A 237 -1.64 -11.17 -15.13
C LEU A 237 -1.04 -10.78 -13.78
N VAL A 238 -0.37 -9.64 -13.68
CA VAL A 238 0.36 -9.20 -12.49
C VAL A 238 0.04 -7.75 -12.17
N SER A 239 -0.17 -7.45 -10.89
CA SER A 239 -0.29 -6.07 -10.39
C SER A 239 1.08 -5.41 -10.34
N ASP A 240 1.25 -4.23 -10.95
CA ASP A 240 2.51 -3.48 -10.90
C ASP A 240 2.78 -2.82 -9.53
N LYS A 241 1.82 -2.87 -8.61
CA LYS A 241 1.89 -2.28 -7.28
C LYS A 241 3.13 -2.75 -6.52
N TYR A 242 3.45 -4.05 -6.57
CA TYR A 242 4.60 -4.60 -5.84
C TYR A 242 5.92 -3.91 -6.22
N ALA A 243 6.09 -3.55 -7.50
CA ALA A 243 7.32 -2.92 -7.97
C ALA A 243 7.47 -1.51 -7.40
N ARG A 244 6.37 -0.75 -7.32
CA ARG A 244 6.37 0.60 -6.71
C ARG A 244 6.65 0.53 -5.21
N GLU A 245 6.02 -0.44 -4.54
CA GLU A 245 6.19 -0.70 -3.10
C GLU A 245 7.61 -1.16 -2.78
N PHE A 246 8.21 -1.99 -3.65
CA PHE A 246 9.61 -2.41 -3.58
C PHE A 246 10.53 -1.19 -3.54
N LEU A 247 10.38 -0.27 -4.50
CA LEU A 247 11.22 0.94 -4.57
C LEU A 247 11.00 1.85 -3.35
N LYS A 248 9.74 2.06 -2.95
CA LYS A 248 9.36 2.94 -1.85
C LYS A 248 9.95 2.48 -0.51
N TYR A 249 9.99 1.16 -0.29
CA TYR A 249 10.32 0.59 1.01
C TYR A 249 11.65 -0.17 1.05
N LYS A 250 12.45 -0.18 -0.03
CA LYS A 250 13.74 -0.89 -0.10
C LYS A 250 14.73 -0.58 1.03
N ASP A 251 14.66 0.64 1.58
CA ASP A 251 15.56 1.10 2.65
C ASP A 251 14.96 0.93 4.07
N ILE A 252 13.69 0.52 4.17
CA ILE A 252 12.92 0.40 5.44
C ILE A 252 12.55 -1.05 5.75
N VAL A 253 12.33 -1.83 4.70
CA VAL A 253 12.01 -3.25 4.75
C VAL A 253 13.34 -3.98 4.54
N GLU A 254 13.69 -4.88 5.45
CA GLU A 254 14.88 -5.71 5.31
C GLU A 254 14.89 -6.35 3.92
N VAL A 255 16.06 -6.37 3.30
CA VAL A 255 16.27 -6.76 1.91
C VAL A 255 15.59 -8.09 1.55
N ASP A 256 15.57 -9.04 2.49
CA ASP A 256 14.90 -10.36 2.37
C ASP A 256 13.35 -10.30 2.25
N TYR A 257 12.72 -9.24 2.75
CA TYR A 257 11.26 -9.08 2.76
C TYR A 257 10.76 -8.36 1.50
N THR A 258 11.61 -7.53 0.88
CA THR A 258 11.22 -6.65 -0.24
C THR A 258 10.67 -7.43 -1.45
N ALA A 259 11.16 -8.66 -1.68
CA ALA A 259 10.66 -9.54 -2.75
C ALA A 259 9.31 -10.21 -2.46
N ASN A 260 8.83 -10.15 -1.22
CA ASN A 260 7.65 -10.88 -0.72
C ASN A 260 6.48 -9.94 -0.43
N TYR A 261 6.27 -8.95 -1.30
CA TYR A 261 5.11 -8.09 -1.20
C TYR A 261 3.83 -8.89 -1.43
N VAL A 262 2.86 -8.70 -0.53
CA VAL A 262 1.50 -9.21 -0.63
C VAL A 262 0.58 -8.01 -0.72
N ASP A 263 -0.21 -7.94 -1.79
CA ASP A 263 -1.21 -6.90 -1.95
C ASP A 263 -2.28 -7.00 -0.84
N SER A 264 -2.82 -5.86 -0.42
CA SER A 264 -3.77 -5.76 0.68
C SER A 264 -4.84 -4.73 0.40
N SER A 265 -6.06 -5.07 0.78
CA SER A 265 -7.18 -4.14 0.87
C SER A 265 -7.15 -3.46 2.24
N PHE A 266 -7.57 -2.21 2.34
CA PHE A 266 -7.56 -1.45 3.59
C PHE A 266 -8.75 -0.49 3.66
N LEU A 267 -9.10 -0.10 4.88
CA LEU A 267 -10.13 0.90 5.14
C LEU A 267 -9.63 1.82 6.25
N VAL A 268 -9.70 3.13 6.03
CA VAL A 268 -9.37 4.15 7.04
C VAL A 268 -10.57 5.08 7.18
N LYS A 269 -11.06 5.23 8.40
CA LYS A 269 -12.21 6.11 8.72
C LYS A 269 -11.92 6.90 9.98
N THR A 270 -12.47 8.10 10.04
CA THR A 270 -12.38 8.98 11.20
C THR A 270 -13.68 8.94 11.97
N ILE A 271 -13.62 8.79 13.30
CA ILE A 271 -14.78 8.88 14.18
C ILE A 271 -14.43 9.82 15.32
N LYS A 272 -15.28 10.81 15.55
CA LYS A 272 -15.20 11.70 16.70
C LYS A 272 -15.93 11.09 17.88
N ASN A 273 -15.24 10.98 19.01
CA ASN A 273 -15.78 10.47 20.26
C ASN A 273 -15.32 11.35 21.42
N LYS A 274 -16.27 11.83 22.25
CA LYS A 274 -16.00 12.73 23.39
C LYS A 274 -15.11 13.92 23.03
N GLY A 275 -15.31 14.51 21.84
CA GLY A 275 -14.54 15.66 21.35
C GLY A 275 -13.15 15.34 20.78
N ILE A 276 -12.75 14.06 20.71
CA ILE A 276 -11.46 13.61 20.17
C ILE A 276 -11.72 12.84 18.88
N TYR A 277 -10.96 13.13 17.83
CA TYR A 277 -10.99 12.34 16.61
C TYR A 277 -10.08 11.12 16.76
N PHE A 278 -10.63 9.95 16.42
CA PHE A 278 -9.91 8.71 16.31
C PHE A 278 -9.86 8.30 14.85
N VAL A 279 -8.67 7.93 14.39
CA VAL A 279 -8.46 7.22 13.13
C VAL A 279 -8.64 5.75 13.42
N HIS A 280 -9.63 5.14 12.79
CA HIS A 280 -9.85 3.71 12.77
C HIS A 280 -9.35 3.16 11.45
N TYR A 281 -8.61 2.07 11.50
CA TYR A 281 -8.15 1.42 10.28
C TYR A 281 -8.21 -0.09 10.37
N LEU A 282 -8.26 -0.72 9.20
CA LEU A 282 -8.04 -2.14 9.03
C LEU A 282 -7.19 -2.37 7.79
N ILE A 283 -6.43 -3.46 7.81
CA ILE A 283 -5.66 -3.98 6.68
C ILE A 283 -5.96 -5.47 6.53
N GLN A 284 -6.21 -5.89 5.30
CA GLN A 284 -6.59 -7.24 4.92
C GLN A 284 -5.69 -7.67 3.74
N PRO A 285 -4.60 -8.42 4.00
CA PRO A 285 -3.76 -8.94 2.92
C PRO A 285 -4.54 -9.98 2.11
N LYS A 286 -4.32 -10.03 0.80
CA LYS A 286 -4.97 -10.98 -0.11
C LYS A 286 -4.62 -12.44 0.23
N ARG A 287 -3.46 -12.66 0.82
CA ARG A 287 -3.07 -13.94 1.43
C ARG A 287 -2.43 -13.70 2.78
N PHE A 288 -2.64 -14.61 3.72
CA PHE A 288 -2.00 -14.56 5.03
C PHE A 288 -1.33 -15.91 5.32
N THR A 289 0.00 -15.93 5.29
CA THR A 289 0.77 -17.17 5.43
C THR A 289 1.05 -17.49 6.89
N PHE A 290 0.71 -18.71 7.29
CA PHE A 290 1.09 -19.28 8.58
C PHE A 290 2.17 -20.34 8.40
N HIS A 291 3.02 -20.53 9.41
CA HIS A 291 3.98 -21.63 9.43
C HIS A 291 3.62 -22.66 10.48
N LYS A 292 3.69 -23.94 10.11
CA LYS A 292 3.57 -25.04 11.05
C LYS A 292 4.90 -25.26 11.77
N TYR A 293 4.85 -25.30 13.09
CA TYR A 293 5.97 -25.62 13.97
C TYR A 293 5.48 -26.64 15.01
N GLU A 294 5.97 -27.88 14.91
CA GLU A 294 5.46 -29.02 15.68
C GLU A 294 3.93 -29.20 15.51
N GLU A 295 3.16 -29.16 16.59
CA GLU A 295 1.69 -29.24 16.60
C GLU A 295 1.00 -27.87 16.51
N LYS A 296 1.76 -26.78 16.39
CA LYS A 296 1.24 -25.41 16.41
C LYS A 296 1.40 -24.73 15.06
N VAL A 297 0.47 -23.82 14.77
CA VAL A 297 0.50 -22.96 13.60
C VAL A 297 0.71 -21.52 14.07
N ILE A 298 1.81 -20.92 13.62
CA ILE A 298 2.29 -19.64 14.12
C ILE A 298 2.37 -18.60 13.00
N ALA A 299 2.13 -17.35 13.37
CA ALA A 299 2.51 -16.18 12.60
C ALA A 299 2.87 -15.05 13.56
N LYS A 300 3.76 -14.15 13.14
CA LYS A 300 4.07 -12.93 13.89
C LYS A 300 4.01 -11.76 12.92
N VAL A 301 3.17 -10.80 13.23
CA VAL A 301 2.95 -9.61 12.41
C VAL A 301 3.42 -8.37 13.16
N THR A 302 4.20 -7.53 12.52
CA THR A 302 4.57 -6.20 13.03
C THR A 302 3.93 -5.13 12.14
N LEU A 303 3.19 -4.22 12.75
CA LEU A 303 2.64 -3.03 12.13
C LEU A 303 3.54 -1.83 12.43
N ASN A 304 4.07 -1.19 11.40
CA ASN A 304 4.81 0.07 11.48
C ASN A 304 3.94 1.17 10.85
N GLY A 305 3.38 2.06 11.68
CA GLY A 305 2.52 3.15 11.23
C GLY A 305 3.17 4.51 11.39
N ARG A 306 3.01 5.38 10.40
CA ARG A 306 3.50 6.77 10.42
C ARG A 306 2.45 7.72 9.87
N VAL A 307 2.13 8.75 10.64
CA VAL A 307 1.29 9.88 10.24
C VAL A 307 2.18 11.10 10.13
N TYR A 308 2.18 11.76 8.97
CA TYR A 308 3.04 12.89 8.69
C TYR A 308 2.28 14.01 7.96
N ASP A 309 2.70 15.25 8.18
CA ASP A 309 2.11 16.42 7.53
C ASP A 309 2.57 16.58 6.07
N LEU A 310 2.03 17.57 5.37
CA LEU A 310 2.41 17.88 3.98
C LEU A 310 3.88 18.31 3.81
N LYS A 311 4.57 18.65 4.91
CA LYS A 311 6.00 18.97 4.94
C LYS A 311 6.87 17.75 5.31
N ASN A 312 6.28 16.56 5.37
CA ASN A 312 6.92 15.31 5.77
C ASN A 312 7.42 15.27 7.23
N ASN A 313 6.90 16.16 8.09
CA ASN A 313 7.16 16.08 9.54
C ASN A 313 6.31 14.95 10.13
N THR A 314 6.95 14.03 10.85
CA THR A 314 6.23 12.97 11.58
C THR A 314 5.43 13.58 12.72
N ILE A 315 4.11 13.35 12.73
CA ILE A 315 3.19 13.80 13.77
C ILE A 315 2.93 12.68 14.76
N TYR A 316 2.72 11.47 14.25
CA TYR A 316 2.50 10.27 15.06
C TYR A 316 3.17 9.08 14.41
N GLN A 317 3.76 8.20 15.21
CA GLN A 317 4.32 6.94 14.74
C GLN A 317 4.12 5.86 15.79
N PHE A 318 3.97 4.62 15.35
CA PHE A 318 3.81 3.49 16.25
C PHE A 318 4.34 2.20 15.62
N ASP A 319 4.80 1.31 16.50
CA ASP A 319 5.13 -0.07 16.17
C ASP A 319 4.31 -1.01 17.04
N LYS A 320 3.61 -1.96 16.43
CA LYS A 320 2.73 -2.91 17.14
C LYS A 320 2.92 -4.33 16.64
N ASP A 321 3.26 -5.22 17.57
CA ASP A 321 3.40 -6.65 17.29
C ASP A 321 2.09 -7.41 17.55
N TYR A 322 1.74 -8.35 16.69
CA TYR A 322 0.64 -9.30 16.83
C TYR A 322 1.21 -10.70 16.69
N SER A 323 0.96 -11.55 17.70
CA SER A 323 1.42 -12.93 17.70
C SER A 323 0.22 -13.85 17.57
N PHE A 324 0.26 -14.73 16.59
CA PHE A 324 -0.75 -15.73 16.30
C PHE A 324 -0.17 -17.09 16.66
N ASN A 325 -0.88 -17.82 17.51
CA ASN A 325 -0.49 -19.16 17.93
C ASN A 325 -1.75 -20.01 18.04
N PHE A 326 -1.98 -20.85 17.04
CA PHE A 326 -3.19 -21.63 16.85
C PHE A 326 -2.88 -23.12 16.83
N ASP A 327 -3.85 -23.91 17.28
CA ASP A 327 -3.88 -25.35 17.05
C ASP A 327 -4.48 -25.67 15.66
N GLU A 328 -4.41 -26.94 15.25
CA GLU A 328 -4.93 -27.36 13.95
C GLU A 328 -6.45 -27.20 13.84
N GLU A 329 -7.19 -27.31 14.94
CA GLU A 329 -8.64 -27.13 14.95
C GLU A 329 -9.02 -25.67 14.64
N LYS A 330 -8.34 -24.71 15.26
CA LYS A 330 -8.58 -23.29 15.00
C LYS A 330 -8.23 -22.90 13.58
N ILE A 331 -7.17 -23.47 13.00
CA ILE A 331 -6.82 -23.24 11.59
C ILE A 331 -7.89 -23.80 10.65
N LYS A 332 -8.47 -24.97 10.95
CA LYS A 332 -9.62 -25.49 10.18
C LYS A 332 -10.85 -24.58 10.28
N GLU A 333 -11.11 -23.96 11.43
CA GLU A 333 -12.22 -23.01 11.63
C GLU A 333 -12.01 -21.69 10.86
N ILE A 334 -10.78 -21.21 10.80
CA ILE A 334 -10.39 -20.04 9.98
C ILE A 334 -10.58 -20.40 8.50
N GLY A 335 -10.09 -21.56 8.07
CA GLY A 335 -10.20 -22.02 6.69
C GLY A 335 -9.71 -20.98 5.70
N ASN A 336 -10.54 -20.63 4.73
CA ASN A 336 -10.22 -19.63 3.69
C ASN A 336 -10.75 -18.23 4.01
N LYS A 337 -11.13 -17.95 5.27
CA LYS A 337 -11.61 -16.62 5.66
C LYS A 337 -10.44 -15.63 5.60
N PRO A 338 -10.65 -14.39 5.09
CA PRO A 338 -9.62 -13.37 5.13
C PRO A 338 -9.22 -13.05 6.58
N ILE A 339 -7.93 -12.76 6.79
CA ILE A 339 -7.43 -12.28 8.07
C ILE A 339 -7.39 -10.76 8.02
N THR A 340 -8.03 -10.11 8.98
CA THR A 340 -8.08 -8.64 9.05
C THR A 340 -7.50 -8.17 10.36
N ILE A 341 -6.47 -7.33 10.27
CA ILE A 341 -5.89 -6.67 11.44
C ILE A 341 -6.45 -5.25 11.48
N SER A 342 -7.10 -4.90 12.59
CA SER A 342 -7.67 -3.57 12.80
C SER A 342 -7.11 -2.92 14.05
N ASP A 343 -7.10 -1.59 14.04
CA ASP A 343 -6.60 -0.79 15.14
C ASP A 343 -7.19 0.63 15.10
N LEU A 344 -6.87 1.42 16.13
CA LEU A 344 -7.20 2.83 16.19
C LEU A 344 -6.12 3.65 16.91
N PHE A 345 -6.11 4.95 16.64
CA PHE A 345 -5.34 5.92 17.41
C PHE A 345 -6.02 7.30 17.40
N PRO A 346 -5.88 8.11 18.46
CA PRO A 346 -6.35 9.48 18.46
C PRO A 346 -5.46 10.34 17.56
N LEU A 347 -6.03 11.34 16.89
CA LEU A 347 -5.29 12.26 16.02
C LEU A 347 -5.71 13.71 16.22
N ILE A 348 -4.72 14.60 16.35
CA ILE A 348 -4.96 16.05 16.44
C ILE A 348 -5.44 16.63 15.09
N PRO A 349 -6.12 17.79 15.08
CA PRO A 349 -6.49 18.48 13.84
C PRO A 349 -5.35 18.76 12.86
N GLY A 350 -5.59 18.58 11.57
CA GLY A 350 -4.68 18.88 10.46
C GLY A 350 -4.89 18.00 9.23
N ASN A 351 -4.02 18.21 8.24
CA ASN A 351 -3.99 17.48 6.96
C ASN A 351 -2.76 16.59 6.95
N TYR A 352 -2.96 15.28 6.85
CA TYR A 352 -1.89 14.31 7.02
C TYR A 352 -1.93 13.24 5.94
N LYS A 353 -0.78 12.59 5.74
CA LYS A 353 -0.70 11.26 5.14
C LYS A 353 -0.50 10.25 6.25
N PHE A 354 -1.20 9.12 6.15
CA PHE A 354 -1.01 7.95 6.99
C PHE A 354 -0.50 6.81 6.14
N SER A 355 0.73 6.38 6.43
CA SER A 355 1.34 5.19 5.84
C SER A 355 1.41 4.07 6.88
N LEU A 356 1.05 2.86 6.49
CA LEU A 356 1.18 1.66 7.30
C LEU A 356 1.97 0.60 6.53
N ILE A 357 2.93 -0.03 7.20
CA ILE A 357 3.61 -1.24 6.73
C ILE A 357 3.24 -2.37 7.69
N MET A 358 2.79 -3.50 7.14
CA MET A 358 2.53 -4.73 7.87
C MET A 358 3.55 -5.78 7.44
N LYS A 359 4.33 -6.31 8.38
CA LYS A 359 5.35 -7.34 8.10
C LYS A 359 4.98 -8.64 8.81
N ASN A 360 4.87 -9.75 8.08
CA ASN A 360 4.86 -11.08 8.68
C ASN A 360 6.30 -11.56 8.82
N THR A 361 6.83 -11.53 10.05
CA THR A 361 8.24 -11.86 10.32
C THR A 361 8.56 -13.34 10.22
N VAL A 362 7.53 -14.20 10.15
CA VAL A 362 7.71 -15.66 10.02
C VAL A 362 7.76 -16.04 8.53
N SER A 363 6.80 -15.58 7.73
CA SER A 363 6.79 -15.84 6.28
C SER A 363 7.67 -14.90 5.47
N LYS A 364 8.28 -13.91 6.13
CA LYS A 364 9.04 -12.82 5.51
C LYS A 364 8.24 -12.03 4.47
N GLU A 365 6.92 -11.95 4.61
CA GLU A 365 6.04 -11.18 3.72
C GLU A 365 5.75 -9.79 4.27
N PHE A 366 5.39 -8.84 3.40
CA PHE A 366 4.88 -7.55 3.84
C PHE A 366 3.77 -7.01 2.95
N SER A 367 2.91 -6.18 3.54
CA SER A 367 1.90 -5.38 2.85
C SER A 367 2.01 -3.94 3.31
N SER A 368 1.41 -3.03 2.56
CA SER A 368 1.45 -1.60 2.87
C SER A 368 0.25 -0.88 2.27
N PHE A 369 -0.09 0.24 2.90
CA PHE A 369 -0.94 1.25 2.29
C PHE A 369 -0.49 2.66 2.70
N GLU A 370 -0.93 3.65 1.92
CA GLU A 370 -0.84 5.06 2.28
C GLU A 370 -2.13 5.77 1.86
N THR A 371 -2.67 6.62 2.73
CA THR A 371 -3.87 7.41 2.46
C THR A 371 -3.79 8.78 3.11
N ASP A 372 -4.54 9.73 2.57
CA ASP A 372 -4.72 11.04 3.19
C ASP A 372 -5.72 10.95 4.36
N ILE A 373 -5.50 11.78 5.39
CA ILE A 373 -6.39 11.95 6.55
C ILE A 373 -6.58 13.44 6.79
N LEU A 374 -7.85 13.84 6.91
CA LEU A 374 -8.24 15.21 7.18
C LEU A 374 -9.01 15.29 8.50
N ILE A 375 -8.42 15.95 9.50
CA ILE A 375 -9.08 16.24 10.79
C ILE A 375 -9.34 17.75 10.89
N PRO A 376 -10.59 18.23 11.01
CA PRO A 376 -10.88 19.65 11.07
C PRO A 376 -10.38 20.32 12.35
N GLU A 377 -9.87 21.54 12.24
CA GLU A 377 -9.54 22.40 13.40
C GLU A 377 -10.80 23.04 13.99
N THR A 378 -11.63 23.65 13.14
CA THR A 378 -12.93 24.22 13.54
C THR A 378 -13.99 23.85 12.52
N VAL A 379 -15.16 23.44 12.99
CA VAL A 379 -16.30 23.13 12.13
C VAL A 379 -17.32 24.26 12.24
N LYS A 380 -17.48 25.05 11.17
CA LYS A 380 -18.45 26.17 11.11
C LYS A 380 -19.67 25.86 10.23
N TYR A 381 -19.52 24.93 9.30
CA TYR A 381 -20.55 24.58 8.31
C TYR A 381 -20.85 23.08 8.41
N PRO A 382 -22.08 22.65 8.06
CA PRO A 382 -22.44 21.25 7.97
C PRO A 382 -21.44 20.45 7.15
N ARG A 383 -20.99 19.33 7.69
CA ARG A 383 -20.09 18.39 7.02
C ARG A 383 -20.35 16.95 7.43
N LEU A 384 -19.97 16.02 6.56
CA LEU A 384 -19.87 14.60 6.90
C LEU A 384 -18.45 14.31 7.42
N ASP A 385 -18.33 13.93 8.69
CA ASP A 385 -17.08 13.54 9.34
C ASP A 385 -16.75 12.05 9.16
N SER A 386 -17.78 11.21 9.02
CA SER A 386 -17.62 9.77 8.88
C SER A 386 -18.72 9.17 8.01
N PHE A 387 -18.33 8.28 7.08
CA PHE A 387 -19.23 7.46 6.26
C PHE A 387 -18.71 6.02 6.31
N ILE A 388 -19.39 5.17 7.06
CA ILE A 388 -19.00 3.77 7.28
C ILE A 388 -20.15 2.86 6.88
N ILE A 389 -19.85 1.88 6.03
CA ILE A 389 -20.75 0.78 5.69
C ILE A 389 -20.19 -0.52 6.24
N SER A 390 -21.03 -1.31 6.90
CA SER A 390 -20.61 -2.53 7.56
C SER A 390 -21.63 -3.65 7.33
N TYR A 391 -21.15 -4.88 7.20
CA TYR A 391 -22.03 -6.04 6.92
C TYR A 391 -22.66 -6.61 8.19
N ALA A 392 -22.10 -6.26 9.35
CA ALA A 392 -22.65 -6.63 10.64
C ALA A 392 -22.28 -5.61 11.72
N LYS A 393 -22.95 -5.72 12.86
CA LYS A 393 -22.60 -5.02 14.11
C LYS A 393 -22.51 -6.02 15.26
N LYS A 394 -21.60 -5.79 16.18
CA LYS A 394 -21.41 -6.60 17.39
C LYS A 394 -21.61 -5.75 18.62
N SER A 395 -22.58 -6.12 19.47
CA SER A 395 -22.77 -5.47 20.77
C SER A 395 -21.65 -5.87 21.75
N LEU A 396 -21.14 -4.88 22.48
CA LEU A 396 -20.19 -5.04 23.55
C LEU A 396 -20.93 -5.24 24.88
N GLY A 397 -20.48 -6.25 25.65
CA GLY A 397 -20.88 -6.38 27.04
C GLY A 397 -20.31 -5.23 27.88
N SER A 398 -20.96 -4.91 29.00
CA SER A 398 -20.42 -4.00 30.00
C SER A 398 -19.22 -4.66 30.70
N GLY A 399 -18.06 -4.01 30.75
CA GLY A 399 -16.99 -4.52 31.61
C GLY A 399 -15.57 -4.01 31.36
N ASP A 400 -15.16 -3.71 30.12
CA ASP A 400 -13.79 -3.27 29.84
C ASP A 400 -13.69 -1.81 29.38
N ARG A 401 -12.70 -1.10 29.92
CA ARG A 401 -12.35 0.28 29.54
C ARG A 401 -11.40 0.27 28.34
N LEU A 402 -11.74 -0.48 27.30
CA LEU A 402 -10.95 -0.57 26.07
C LEU A 402 -11.74 0.02 24.91
N LEU A 403 -11.18 1.04 24.26
CA LEU A 403 -11.65 1.50 22.96
C LEU A 403 -11.20 0.50 21.89
N ARG A 404 -12.14 0.11 21.04
CA ARG A 404 -11.90 -0.87 19.97
C ARG A 404 -12.04 -0.21 18.59
N PRO A 405 -11.41 -0.78 17.55
CA PRO A 405 -11.54 -0.26 16.19
C PRO A 405 -13.01 -0.29 15.74
N PHE A 406 -13.45 0.76 15.06
CA PHE A 406 -14.83 0.92 14.57
C PHE A 406 -15.90 0.79 15.67
N GLN A 407 -15.54 1.11 16.93
CA GLN A 407 -16.49 1.15 18.04
C GLN A 407 -17.25 2.48 18.05
N ILE A 408 -18.58 2.40 18.15
CA ILE A 408 -19.48 3.53 18.37
C ILE A 408 -20.36 3.20 19.57
N GLY A 409 -20.19 3.95 20.66
CA GLY A 409 -20.87 3.63 21.91
C GLY A 409 -20.56 2.20 22.37
N ASN A 410 -21.60 1.36 22.44
CA ASN A 410 -21.52 -0.05 22.85
C ASN A 410 -21.55 -1.04 21.66
N ILE A 411 -21.40 -0.59 20.43
CA ILE A 411 -21.36 -1.46 19.25
C ILE A 411 -20.02 -1.35 18.54
N ILE A 412 -19.59 -2.44 17.89
CA ILE A 412 -18.51 -2.48 16.92
C ILE A 412 -19.12 -2.71 15.55
N LEU A 413 -18.76 -1.87 14.58
CA LEU A 413 -19.11 -2.10 13.18
C LEU A 413 -18.09 -3.05 12.54
N LEU A 414 -18.58 -4.17 12.00
CA LEU A 414 -17.76 -5.16 11.29
C LEU A 414 -17.80 -4.84 9.81
N SER A 415 -16.74 -4.19 9.33
CA SER A 415 -16.62 -3.69 7.95
C SER A 415 -15.62 -4.55 7.17
N ASP A 416 -15.89 -4.75 5.88
CA ASP A 416 -14.97 -5.40 4.96
C ASP A 416 -14.16 -4.33 4.23
N ALA A 417 -12.87 -4.59 3.98
CA ALA A 417 -12.00 -3.64 3.30
C ALA A 417 -12.43 -3.36 1.85
N GLU A 418 -13.08 -4.35 1.21
CA GLU A 418 -13.50 -4.26 -0.19
C GLU A 418 -14.96 -3.82 -0.33
N GLU A 419 -15.68 -3.67 0.79
CA GLU A 419 -17.07 -3.20 0.82
C GLU A 419 -18.02 -4.02 -0.11
N ILE A 420 -17.76 -5.33 -0.23
CA ILE A 420 -18.56 -6.28 -1.00
C ILE A 420 -19.63 -6.94 -0.11
N PHE A 421 -20.86 -7.01 -0.63
CA PHE A 421 -22.02 -7.56 0.05
C PHE A 421 -22.72 -8.63 -0.80
N SER A 422 -23.30 -9.61 -0.12
CA SER A 422 -24.29 -10.52 -0.70
C SER A 422 -25.67 -9.85 -0.69
N PRO A 423 -26.54 -10.12 -1.69
CA PRO A 423 -27.94 -9.67 -1.67
C PRO A 423 -28.75 -10.16 -0.45
N SER A 424 -28.29 -11.20 0.26
CA SER A 424 -28.94 -11.71 1.47
C SER A 424 -28.60 -10.92 2.75
N GLU A 425 -27.64 -10.00 2.68
CA GLU A 425 -27.16 -9.25 3.85
C GLU A 425 -27.90 -7.93 4.05
N THR A 426 -27.75 -7.38 5.26
CA THR A 426 -28.22 -6.05 5.63
C THR A 426 -27.02 -5.14 5.79
N LEU A 427 -27.01 -4.04 5.05
CA LEU A 427 -26.00 -3.00 5.18
C LEU A 427 -26.28 -2.18 6.44
N ASN A 428 -25.29 -2.05 7.32
CA ASN A 428 -25.34 -1.15 8.47
C ASN A 428 -24.64 0.14 8.07
N LEU A 429 -25.36 1.26 8.08
CA LEU A 429 -24.87 2.56 7.66
C LEU A 429 -24.67 3.45 8.88
N PHE A 430 -23.41 3.80 9.16
CA PHE A 430 -23.08 4.82 10.14
C PHE A 430 -22.58 6.10 9.48
N LEU A 431 -23.18 7.22 9.87
CA LEU A 431 -22.77 8.55 9.47
C LEU A 431 -22.56 9.42 10.70
N GLN A 432 -21.54 10.26 10.65
CA GLN A 432 -21.32 11.29 11.65
C GLN A 432 -21.26 12.65 10.97
N PHE A 433 -22.14 13.55 11.36
CA PHE A 433 -22.19 14.92 10.89
C PHE A 433 -21.73 15.88 11.98
N SER A 434 -21.11 16.98 11.58
CA SER A 434 -20.77 18.09 12.46
C SER A 434 -21.04 19.44 11.80
N GLY A 435 -21.03 20.51 12.58
CA GLY A 435 -21.36 21.86 12.10
C GLY A 435 -22.85 22.09 11.91
N LEU A 436 -23.68 21.27 12.56
CA LEU A 436 -25.14 21.39 12.52
C LEU A 436 -25.63 22.39 13.56
N GLU A 437 -26.79 22.99 13.32
CA GLU A 437 -27.47 23.85 14.29
C GLU A 437 -28.35 23.03 15.24
N ASN A 438 -28.25 23.24 16.56
CA ASN A 438 -28.93 22.44 17.60
C ASN A 438 -30.47 22.47 17.57
N ASN A 439 -31.08 23.48 16.93
CA ASN A 439 -32.53 23.71 16.95
C ASN A 439 -33.18 23.53 15.57
N LYS A 440 -32.48 22.92 14.62
CA LYS A 440 -33.01 22.62 13.29
C LYS A 440 -33.26 21.12 13.14
N ASN A 441 -34.33 20.78 12.45
CA ASN A 441 -34.61 19.42 12.03
C ASN A 441 -33.84 19.12 10.74
N TYR A 442 -33.05 18.05 10.75
CA TYR A 442 -32.36 17.55 9.56
C TYR A 442 -32.90 16.20 9.17
N LYS A 443 -32.81 15.88 7.89
CA LYS A 443 -33.11 14.55 7.36
C LYS A 443 -31.88 13.99 6.65
N VAL A 444 -31.78 12.67 6.61
CA VAL A 444 -30.78 11.95 5.81
C VAL A 444 -31.53 11.17 4.73
N SER A 445 -31.24 11.47 3.47
CA SER A 445 -31.64 10.62 2.34
C SER A 445 -30.50 9.66 2.01
N VAL A 446 -30.82 8.39 1.85
CA VAL A 446 -29.89 7.34 1.42
C VAL A 446 -30.42 6.74 0.12
N SER A 447 -29.65 6.90 -0.95
CA SER A 447 -30.02 6.45 -2.29
C SER A 447 -29.00 5.46 -2.84
N ILE A 448 -29.47 4.32 -3.35
CA ILE A 448 -28.67 3.35 -4.10
C ILE A 448 -28.88 3.66 -5.59
N LEU A 449 -27.80 3.97 -6.29
CA LEU A 449 -27.79 4.42 -7.68
C LEU A 449 -27.13 3.38 -8.60
N ASP A 450 -27.79 3.07 -9.72
CA ASP A 450 -27.23 2.32 -10.85
C ASP A 450 -27.12 3.23 -12.06
N ASN A 451 -25.90 3.52 -12.51
CA ASN A 451 -25.65 4.47 -13.61
C ASN A 451 -26.45 5.78 -13.43
N ASP A 452 -26.38 6.32 -12.20
CA ASP A 452 -27.07 7.54 -11.72
C ASP A 452 -28.60 7.47 -11.65
N LYS A 453 -29.22 6.31 -11.91
CA LYS A 453 -30.65 6.06 -11.66
C LYS A 453 -30.88 5.52 -10.26
N ILE A 454 -31.83 6.10 -9.54
CA ILE A 454 -32.22 5.66 -8.20
C ILE A 454 -32.92 4.30 -8.29
N VAL A 455 -32.31 3.29 -7.67
CA VAL A 455 -32.85 1.93 -7.50
C VAL A 455 -33.68 1.86 -6.22
N LYS A 456 -33.17 2.48 -5.16
CA LYS A 456 -33.80 2.49 -3.82
C LYS A 456 -33.44 3.79 -3.12
N GLU A 457 -34.42 4.43 -2.50
CA GLU A 457 -34.22 5.63 -1.69
C GLU A 457 -34.95 5.49 -0.35
N LEU A 458 -34.30 5.91 0.72
CA LEU A 458 -34.81 5.87 2.08
C LEU A 458 -34.54 7.22 2.76
N ASN A 459 -35.52 7.74 3.48
CA ASN A 459 -35.43 9.04 4.14
C ASN A 459 -35.64 8.88 5.65
N PHE A 460 -34.75 9.48 6.44
CA PHE A 460 -34.72 9.34 7.88
C PHE A 460 -34.57 10.70 8.57
N GLY A 461 -35.06 10.83 9.80
CA GLY A 461 -34.79 11.99 10.64
C GLY A 461 -33.40 11.88 11.30
N LEU A 462 -32.69 13.01 11.44
CA LEU A 462 -31.40 13.08 12.12
C LEU A 462 -31.53 13.83 13.45
N LYS A 463 -31.14 13.18 14.55
CA LYS A 463 -31.04 13.83 15.86
C LYS A 463 -29.70 14.57 15.96
N VAL A 464 -29.77 15.84 16.34
CA VAL A 464 -28.61 16.71 16.53
C VAL A 464 -28.43 17.03 18.01
N PHE A 465 -27.21 16.87 18.51
CA PHE A 465 -26.83 17.24 19.86
C PHE A 465 -25.47 17.95 19.85
N SER A 466 -25.41 19.16 20.42
CA SER A 466 -24.19 19.98 20.48
C SER A 466 -23.52 20.22 19.11
N GLY A 467 -24.34 20.35 18.07
CA GLY A 467 -23.93 20.58 16.69
C GLY A 467 -23.40 19.35 15.95
N GLU A 468 -23.58 18.17 16.54
CA GLU A 468 -23.20 16.87 15.97
C GLU A 468 -24.44 15.99 15.76
N GLY A 469 -24.47 15.24 14.68
CA GLY A 469 -25.55 14.29 14.36
C GLY A 469 -24.97 12.93 14.01
N ASN A 470 -25.26 11.91 14.82
CA ASN A 470 -24.89 10.53 14.51
C ASN A 470 -26.11 9.81 13.94
N PHE A 471 -25.92 9.14 12.82
CA PHE A 471 -26.91 8.32 12.13
C PHE A 471 -26.44 6.88 12.11
N ASN A 472 -27.32 5.93 12.41
CA ASN A 472 -27.00 4.52 12.44
C ASN A 472 -28.24 3.70 12.08
N GLU A 473 -28.38 3.32 10.81
CA GLU A 473 -29.55 2.61 10.31
C GLU A 473 -29.17 1.36 9.53
N GLU A 474 -30.11 0.42 9.48
CA GLU A 474 -30.00 -0.83 8.73
C GLU A 474 -30.74 -0.73 7.40
N ILE A 475 -30.07 -1.11 6.32
CA ILE A 475 -30.58 -1.04 4.96
C ILE A 475 -30.56 -2.46 4.38
N PRO A 476 -31.72 -3.14 4.31
CA PRO A 476 -31.80 -4.46 3.69
C PRO A 476 -31.43 -4.38 2.21
N LEU A 477 -30.53 -5.26 1.76
CA LEU A 477 -30.11 -5.37 0.36
C LEU A 477 -30.95 -6.38 -0.42
N ALA A 478 -31.82 -7.12 0.27
CA ALA A 478 -32.74 -8.08 -0.33
C ALA A 478 -33.58 -7.42 -1.44
N GLY A 479 -33.63 -8.08 -2.59
CA GLY A 479 -34.35 -7.62 -3.78
C GLY A 479 -33.56 -6.70 -4.71
N ILE A 480 -32.34 -6.31 -4.36
CA ILE A 480 -31.44 -5.57 -5.25
C ILE A 480 -30.61 -6.57 -6.07
N SER A 481 -30.52 -6.35 -7.38
CA SER A 481 -29.78 -7.26 -8.27
C SER A 481 -28.27 -7.17 -8.02
N PRO A 482 -27.49 -8.24 -8.26
CA PRO A 482 -26.04 -8.14 -8.24
C PRO A 482 -25.53 -7.16 -9.30
N SER A 483 -24.79 -6.13 -8.86
CA SER A 483 -24.15 -5.12 -9.71
C SER A 483 -23.21 -4.26 -8.86
N ILE A 484 -22.55 -3.30 -9.51
CA ILE A 484 -21.78 -2.25 -8.84
C ILE A 484 -22.66 -0.99 -8.79
N TYR A 485 -22.96 -0.53 -7.58
CA TYR A 485 -23.80 0.63 -7.30
C TYR A 485 -23.01 1.77 -6.67
N LYS A 486 -23.56 2.98 -6.73
CA LYS A 486 -23.14 4.11 -5.89
C LYS A 486 -24.15 4.30 -4.76
N LEU A 487 -23.69 4.31 -3.52
CA LEU A 487 -24.47 4.68 -2.35
C LEU A 487 -24.32 6.18 -2.11
N LYS A 488 -25.33 6.96 -2.45
CA LYS A 488 -25.40 8.41 -2.16
C LYS A 488 -26.06 8.63 -0.81
N VAL A 489 -25.45 9.46 0.01
CA VAL A 489 -26.02 9.96 1.27
C VAL A 489 -26.13 11.47 1.17
N SER A 490 -27.33 11.99 1.41
CA SER A 490 -27.61 13.43 1.39
C SER A 490 -28.11 13.89 2.76
N LEU A 491 -27.53 14.97 3.29
CA LEU A 491 -28.10 15.70 4.41
C LEU A 491 -29.07 16.74 3.85
N LEU A 492 -30.30 16.73 4.33
CA LEU A 492 -31.36 17.64 3.93
C LEU A 492 -31.75 18.56 5.08
N ASP A 493 -32.14 19.80 4.74
CA ASP A 493 -32.79 20.72 5.68
C ASP A 493 -34.26 20.33 5.96
N GLU A 494 -34.93 21.12 6.81
CA GLU A 494 -36.33 20.89 7.17
C GLU A 494 -37.28 21.00 5.96
N ALA A 495 -36.95 21.85 4.99
CA ALA A 495 -37.70 22.05 3.75
C ALA A 495 -37.42 20.96 2.71
N GLY A 496 -36.44 20.07 2.95
CA GLY A 496 -36.05 19.00 2.05
C GLY A 496 -34.99 19.40 1.02
N ASN A 497 -34.37 20.57 1.15
CA ASN A 497 -33.27 20.97 0.27
C ASN A 497 -31.99 20.26 0.68
N GLU A 498 -31.20 19.82 -0.31
CA GLU A 498 -29.90 19.18 -0.08
C GLU A 498 -28.88 20.21 0.41
N ILE A 499 -28.33 19.97 1.60
CA ILE A 499 -27.26 20.78 2.21
C ILE A 499 -25.89 20.29 1.72
N LEU A 500 -25.69 18.97 1.76
CA LEU A 500 -24.50 18.30 1.26
C LEU A 500 -24.85 16.86 0.88
N SER A 501 -24.04 16.27 -0.01
CA SER A 501 -24.11 14.85 -0.32
C SER A 501 -22.73 14.24 -0.54
N GLU A 502 -22.62 12.97 -0.21
CA GLU A 502 -21.41 12.17 -0.31
C GLU A 502 -21.74 10.80 -0.92
N PHE A 503 -20.73 10.15 -1.52
CA PHE A 503 -20.89 8.88 -2.20
C PHE A 503 -19.93 7.83 -1.65
N SER A 504 -20.39 6.58 -1.59
CA SER A 504 -19.54 5.40 -1.40
C SER A 504 -19.83 4.39 -2.50
N ASN A 505 -18.86 3.53 -2.80
CA ASN A 505 -19.10 2.38 -3.66
C ASN A 505 -19.89 1.32 -2.88
N LEU A 506 -20.76 0.58 -3.59
CA LEU A 506 -21.48 -0.56 -3.04
C LEU A 506 -21.49 -1.68 -4.07
N GLN A 507 -20.78 -2.78 -3.79
CA GLN A 507 -20.73 -3.91 -4.70
C GLN A 507 -21.60 -5.06 -4.18
N LEU A 508 -22.54 -5.52 -5.01
CA LEU A 508 -23.35 -6.71 -4.75
C LEU A 508 -22.87 -7.88 -5.61
N THR A 509 -22.45 -8.96 -4.95
CA THR A 509 -22.01 -10.19 -5.65
C THR A 509 -23.16 -11.08 -6.07
N HIS A 510 -22.92 -12.00 -7.02
CA HIS A 510 -23.84 -13.08 -7.35
C HIS A 510 -23.84 -14.20 -6.31
N LEU A 511 -22.83 -14.25 -5.42
CA LEU A 511 -22.73 -15.29 -4.41
C LEU A 511 -23.80 -15.08 -3.31
N PRO A 512 -24.47 -16.16 -2.85
CA PRO A 512 -25.50 -16.05 -1.81
C PRO A 512 -24.94 -15.71 -0.43
N ALA A 513 -23.65 -15.99 -0.19
CA ALA A 513 -22.93 -15.67 1.04
C ALA A 513 -21.44 -15.44 0.75
N LEU A 514 -20.79 -14.65 1.60
CA LEU A 514 -19.37 -14.33 1.51
C LEU A 514 -18.62 -14.87 2.74
N PRO A 515 -17.37 -15.36 2.58
CA PRO A 515 -16.53 -15.69 3.71
C PRO A 515 -16.11 -14.41 4.43
N ARG A 516 -16.72 -14.13 5.58
CA ARG A 516 -16.43 -12.91 6.35
C ARG A 516 -15.09 -12.99 7.10
N PRO A 517 -14.35 -11.86 7.18
CA PRO A 517 -13.01 -11.85 7.76
C PRO A 517 -12.98 -12.18 9.25
N VAL A 518 -11.84 -12.72 9.68
CA VAL A 518 -11.50 -12.90 11.10
C VAL A 518 -10.72 -11.67 11.57
N PHE A 519 -11.28 -10.95 12.54
CA PHE A 519 -10.69 -9.71 13.05
C PHE A 519 -9.73 -9.95 14.20
N TYR A 520 -8.59 -9.25 14.14
CA TYR A 520 -7.63 -9.14 15.22
C TYR A 520 -7.33 -7.68 15.51
N TYR A 521 -7.46 -7.28 16.77
CA TYR A 521 -7.17 -5.92 17.20
C TYR A 521 -6.63 -5.89 18.62
N LYS A 522 -5.84 -4.85 18.89
CA LYS A 522 -5.46 -4.47 20.25
C LYS A 522 -6.23 -3.20 20.57
N GLY A 523 -7.24 -3.31 21.44
CA GLY A 523 -7.92 -2.12 21.93
C GLY A 523 -6.93 -1.20 22.64
N ILE A 524 -7.23 0.10 22.67
CA ILE A 524 -6.45 1.05 23.47
C ILE A 524 -7.21 1.35 24.77
N PRO A 525 -6.52 1.59 25.90
CA PRO A 525 -7.18 2.02 27.12
C PRO A 525 -8.06 3.27 26.87
N ASP A 526 -9.35 3.19 27.22
CA ASP A 526 -10.28 4.35 27.33
C ASP A 526 -9.94 5.15 28.59
N GLU A 527 -8.65 5.46 28.75
CA GLU A 527 -8.11 6.22 29.85
C GLU A 527 -7.63 7.57 29.32
N ASN A 528 -8.16 8.64 29.91
CA ASN A 528 -7.78 10.00 29.53
C ASN A 528 -6.26 10.21 29.59
N SER A 529 -5.56 9.57 30.56
CA SER A 529 -4.11 9.69 30.69
C SER A 529 -3.35 9.20 29.45
N TYR A 530 -3.68 8.01 28.95
CA TYR A 530 -3.03 7.44 27.77
C TYR A 530 -3.36 8.23 26.50
N ILE A 531 -4.63 8.61 26.32
CA ILE A 531 -5.06 9.40 25.15
C ILE A 531 -4.39 10.78 25.14
N ASP A 532 -4.32 11.46 26.29
CA ASP A 532 -3.66 12.76 26.40
C ASP A 532 -2.15 12.67 26.21
N PHE A 533 -1.52 11.57 26.64
CA PHE A 533 -0.11 11.31 26.34
C PHE A 533 0.13 11.25 24.82
N LEU A 534 -0.68 10.49 24.09
CA LEU A 534 -0.56 10.39 22.63
C LEU A 534 -0.80 11.74 21.95
N LEU A 535 -1.88 12.44 22.29
CA LEU A 535 -2.21 13.76 21.71
C LEU A 535 -1.18 14.83 22.07
N GLY A 536 -0.65 14.80 23.29
CA GLY A 536 0.38 15.74 23.74
C GLY A 536 1.68 15.60 22.96
N ASN A 537 2.12 14.36 22.70
CA ASN A 537 3.28 14.10 21.84
C ASN A 537 3.03 14.53 20.39
N GLN A 538 1.80 14.38 19.87
CA GLN A 538 1.47 14.88 18.53
C GLN A 538 1.52 16.41 18.45
N PHE A 539 0.99 17.12 19.45
CA PHE A 539 1.09 18.59 19.49
C PHE A 539 2.54 19.05 19.60
N PHE A 540 3.36 18.33 20.37
CA PHE A 540 4.80 18.59 20.46
C PHE A 540 5.49 18.46 19.09
N ASN A 541 5.22 17.37 18.38
CA ASN A 541 5.75 17.13 17.04
C ASN A 541 5.26 18.17 16.02
N LYS A 542 4.04 18.70 16.19
CA LYS A 542 3.51 19.82 15.39
C LYS A 542 4.14 21.18 15.78
N GLY A 543 4.90 21.25 16.88
CA GLY A 543 5.53 22.46 17.40
C GLY A 543 4.62 23.31 18.30
N ASN A 544 3.42 22.85 18.65
CA ASN A 544 2.51 23.56 19.55
C ASN A 544 2.82 23.19 21.01
N LEU A 545 3.80 23.87 21.60
CA LEU A 545 4.28 23.60 22.96
C LEU A 545 3.21 23.83 24.05
N GLU A 546 2.29 24.79 23.86
CA GLU A 546 1.29 25.14 24.86
C GLU A 546 0.23 24.04 25.01
N GLU A 547 -0.36 23.58 23.90
CA GLU A 547 -1.32 22.47 23.95
C GLU A 547 -0.62 21.14 24.28
N ALA A 548 0.62 20.93 23.84
CA ALA A 548 1.42 19.78 24.27
C ALA A 548 1.60 19.74 25.79
N PHE A 549 1.99 20.87 26.40
CA PHE A 549 2.13 21.01 27.85
C PHE A 549 0.82 20.71 28.57
N LYS A 550 -0.29 21.34 28.14
CA LYS A 550 -1.61 21.16 28.76
C LYS A 550 -2.06 19.70 28.74
N ARG A 551 -1.89 19.01 27.61
CA ARG A 551 -2.24 17.59 27.45
C ARG A 551 -1.35 16.69 28.29
N LEU A 552 -0.02 16.83 28.18
CA LEU A 552 0.94 16.00 28.93
C LEU A 552 0.87 16.23 30.44
N ASN A 553 0.63 17.47 30.88
CA ASN A 553 0.42 17.76 32.29
C ASN A 553 -0.86 17.09 32.82
N ARG A 554 -1.95 17.09 32.03
CA ARG A 554 -3.16 16.35 32.40
C ARG A 554 -2.91 14.84 32.44
N ALA A 555 -2.18 14.30 31.45
CA ALA A 555 -1.79 12.90 31.41
C ALA A 555 -0.98 12.48 32.65
N TYR A 556 0.02 13.29 33.02
CA TYR A 556 0.90 13.07 34.17
C TYR A 556 0.13 13.13 35.49
N ASN A 557 -0.75 14.11 35.66
CA ASN A 557 -1.55 14.23 36.88
C ASN A 557 -2.49 13.04 37.11
N LEU A 558 -2.95 12.41 36.03
CA LEU A 558 -3.76 11.19 36.10
C LEU A 558 -2.92 9.92 36.34
N ASN A 559 -1.64 9.91 35.93
CA ASN A 559 -0.76 8.76 36.10
C ASN A 559 0.70 9.18 36.38
N LYS A 560 0.96 9.61 37.63
CA LYS A 560 2.25 10.15 38.05
C LYS A 560 3.40 9.12 38.08
N ASN A 561 3.08 7.82 38.04
CA ASN A 561 4.05 6.74 38.14
C ASN A 561 4.57 6.26 36.76
N ASN A 562 4.10 6.86 35.67
CA ASN A 562 4.50 6.51 34.31
C ASN A 562 5.69 7.38 33.84
N GLU A 563 6.85 6.74 33.66
CA GLU A 563 8.09 7.43 33.26
C GLU A 563 8.03 7.99 31.83
N ASP A 564 7.32 7.34 30.90
CA ASP A 564 7.16 7.85 29.53
C ASP A 564 6.41 9.18 29.50
N ILE A 565 5.34 9.28 30.29
CA ILE A 565 4.57 10.51 30.41
C ILE A 565 5.41 11.61 31.07
N ALA A 566 6.15 11.27 32.14
CA ALA A 566 7.03 12.19 32.85
C ALA A 566 8.13 12.73 31.92
N LEU A 567 8.76 11.87 31.11
CA LEU A 567 9.78 12.24 30.13
C LEU A 567 9.22 13.16 29.05
N SER A 568 8.09 12.82 28.44
CA SER A 568 7.43 13.69 27.46
C SER A 568 7.13 15.07 28.05
N LEU A 569 6.57 15.13 29.27
CA LEU A 569 6.30 16.41 29.93
C LEU A 569 7.59 17.19 30.25
N ALA A 570 8.64 16.50 30.73
CA ALA A 570 9.94 17.08 31.02
C ALA A 570 10.60 17.67 29.76
N MET A 571 10.48 17.02 28.60
CA MET A 571 10.96 17.58 27.32
C MET A 571 10.26 18.90 26.98
N ILE A 572 8.95 19.01 27.22
CA ILE A 572 8.21 20.27 27.01
C ILE A 572 8.68 21.35 27.98
N LEU A 573 8.77 21.01 29.27
CA LEU A 573 9.21 21.93 30.31
C LEU A 573 10.63 22.45 30.06
N ASP A 574 11.53 21.59 29.59
CA ASP A 574 12.89 21.95 29.21
C ASP A 574 12.93 22.97 28.06
N LYS A 575 12.08 22.79 27.04
CA LYS A 575 11.90 23.74 25.93
C LYS A 575 11.28 25.06 26.39
N LEU A 576 10.43 25.03 27.41
CA LEU A 576 9.84 26.21 28.04
C LEU A 576 10.76 26.88 29.08
N GLY A 577 11.96 26.34 29.32
CA GLY A 577 12.93 26.89 30.28
C GLY A 577 12.58 26.66 31.75
N ARG A 578 11.67 25.72 32.05
CA ARG A 578 11.16 25.42 33.41
C ARG A 578 11.97 24.33 34.09
N SER A 579 13.26 24.58 34.30
CA SER A 579 14.22 23.57 34.78
C SER A 579 13.88 22.97 36.15
N GLU A 580 13.30 23.74 37.07
CA GLU A 580 12.93 23.21 38.40
C GLU A 580 11.80 22.17 38.32
N GLU A 581 10.81 22.41 37.46
CA GLU A 581 9.72 21.46 37.22
C GLU A 581 10.23 20.17 36.59
N VAL A 582 11.20 20.26 35.65
CA VAL A 582 11.86 19.08 35.05
C VAL A 582 12.48 18.20 36.13
N ILE A 583 13.30 18.80 37.00
CA ILE A 583 13.97 18.09 38.10
C ILE A 583 12.92 17.45 39.01
N SER A 584 11.89 18.19 39.41
CA SER A 584 10.83 17.69 40.29
C SER A 584 10.09 16.48 39.72
N ILE A 585 9.73 16.53 38.43
CA ILE A 585 8.99 15.46 37.74
C ILE A 585 9.83 14.21 37.53
N LEU A 586 11.14 14.35 37.25
CA LEU A 586 12.01 13.22 36.96
C LEU A 586 12.67 12.60 38.20
N THR A 587 12.74 13.32 39.32
CA THR A 587 13.33 12.83 40.58
C THR A 587 12.78 11.46 41.03
N PRO A 588 11.46 11.18 41.01
CA PRO A 588 10.91 9.87 41.40
C PRO A 588 11.38 8.70 40.52
N PHE A 589 11.94 8.97 39.34
CA PHE A 589 12.40 7.96 38.39
C PHE A 589 13.92 7.77 38.44
N TYR A 590 14.66 8.74 38.96
CA TYR A 590 16.14 8.74 39.01
C TYR A 590 16.75 7.62 39.85
N SER A 591 15.98 7.04 40.78
CA SER A 591 16.45 5.99 41.71
C SER A 591 15.90 4.59 41.41
N LYS A 592 15.26 4.38 40.25
CA LYS A 592 14.70 3.07 39.88
C LYS A 592 15.77 2.15 39.29
N GLU A 593 15.58 0.84 39.36
CA GLU A 593 16.57 -0.14 38.82
C GLU A 593 16.79 -0.01 37.30
N ASN A 594 15.80 0.50 36.56
CA ASN A 594 15.84 0.62 35.09
C ASN A 594 15.54 2.05 34.62
N VAL A 595 16.29 3.03 35.11
CA VAL A 595 16.14 4.44 34.71
C VAL A 595 16.49 4.63 33.25
N LYS A 596 15.64 5.30 32.47
CA LYS A 596 15.89 5.58 31.05
C LYS A 596 17.01 6.59 30.86
N TYR A 597 17.75 6.47 29.74
CA TYR A 597 18.80 7.42 29.35
C TYR A 597 18.30 8.87 29.38
N ASP A 598 17.12 9.10 28.79
CA ASP A 598 16.52 10.44 28.69
C ASP A 598 16.25 11.06 30.07
N THR A 599 15.98 10.24 31.09
CA THR A 599 15.75 10.71 32.47
C THR A 599 17.02 11.35 33.02
N TYR A 600 18.16 10.66 32.90
CA TYR A 600 19.46 11.20 33.32
C TYR A 600 19.85 12.43 32.50
N PHE A 601 19.68 12.36 31.18
CA PHE A 601 20.09 13.42 30.27
C PHE A 601 19.30 14.72 30.50
N LEU A 602 17.97 14.64 30.60
CA LEU A 602 17.11 15.80 30.84
C LEU A 602 17.31 16.40 32.22
N MET A 603 17.55 15.57 33.26
CA MET A 603 17.93 16.10 34.57
C MET A 603 19.26 16.83 34.52
N GLY A 604 20.26 16.28 33.82
CA GLY A 604 21.54 16.95 33.59
C GLY A 604 21.38 18.30 32.89
N GLU A 605 20.60 18.35 31.81
CA GLU A 605 20.30 19.61 31.11
C GLU A 605 19.58 20.62 32.00
N ALA A 606 18.63 20.17 32.81
CA ALA A 606 17.90 21.04 33.73
C ALA A 606 18.82 21.64 34.81
N TYR A 607 19.68 20.84 35.45
CA TYR A 607 20.67 21.34 36.40
C TYR A 607 21.68 22.26 35.73
N ARG A 608 22.15 21.92 34.52
CA ARG A 608 23.09 22.75 33.76
C ARG A 608 22.50 24.13 33.43
N LYS A 609 21.24 24.19 32.99
CA LYS A 609 20.53 25.45 32.70
C LYS A 609 20.30 26.29 33.96
N LYS A 610 20.15 25.65 35.13
CA LYS A 610 20.05 26.31 36.42
C LYS A 610 21.40 26.82 36.95
N GLY A 611 22.52 26.32 36.41
CA GLY A 611 23.87 26.64 36.87
C GLY A 611 24.39 25.68 37.97
N ASP A 612 23.62 24.65 38.32
CA ASP A 612 23.99 23.63 39.30
C ASP A 612 24.91 22.57 38.64
N PHE A 613 26.08 23.01 38.17
CA PHE A 613 26.96 22.20 37.33
C PHE A 613 27.45 20.91 38.00
N GLN A 614 27.57 20.88 39.33
CA GLN A 614 27.96 19.66 40.05
C GLN A 614 26.88 18.58 39.98
N GLU A 615 25.60 18.94 40.13
CA GLU A 615 24.49 17.99 39.99
C GLU A 615 24.30 17.58 38.53
N ALA A 616 24.53 18.50 37.58
CA ALA A 616 24.56 18.18 36.16
C ALA A 616 25.62 17.12 35.84
N ILE A 617 26.84 17.28 36.37
CA ILE A 617 27.93 16.31 36.21
C ILE A 617 27.52 14.94 36.78
N LYS A 618 26.89 14.89 37.96
CA LYS A 618 26.41 13.63 38.54
C LYS A 618 25.39 12.95 37.62
N ALA A 619 24.39 13.69 37.15
CA ALA A 619 23.35 13.15 36.26
C ALA A 619 23.92 12.64 34.93
N TYR A 620 24.78 13.41 34.26
CA TYR A 620 25.41 12.98 33.01
C TYR A 620 26.39 11.81 33.23
N SER A 621 27.09 11.76 34.37
CA SER A 621 27.99 10.65 34.71
C SER A 621 27.21 9.37 34.97
N SER A 622 26.03 9.45 35.60
CA SER A 622 25.12 8.31 35.70
C SER A 622 24.67 7.82 34.32
N ALA A 623 24.27 8.73 33.42
CA ALA A 623 23.95 8.35 32.04
C ALA A 623 25.12 7.63 31.35
N LEU A 624 26.34 8.19 31.46
CA LEU A 624 27.56 7.63 30.88
C LEU A 624 27.89 6.24 31.45
N SER A 625 27.70 6.02 32.76
CA SER A 625 27.97 4.74 33.41
C SER A 625 26.99 3.65 32.99
N HIS A 626 25.72 3.97 32.76
CA HIS A 626 24.69 2.99 32.41
C HIS A 626 24.59 2.72 30.91
N TYR A 627 24.82 3.74 30.08
CA TYR A 627 24.55 3.69 28.63
C TYR A 627 25.79 3.84 27.76
N GLY A 628 26.95 4.13 28.35
CA GLY A 628 28.21 4.29 27.64
C GLY A 628 28.37 5.67 27.00
N HIS A 629 29.43 5.79 26.20
CA HIS A 629 29.90 7.07 25.66
C HIS A 629 29.04 7.51 24.47
N ASN A 630 28.56 8.75 24.50
CA ASN A 630 27.92 9.43 23.37
C ASN A 630 28.47 10.86 23.30
N ILE A 631 28.69 11.36 22.08
CA ILE A 631 29.14 12.73 21.77
C ILE A 631 28.36 13.78 22.59
N ASN A 632 27.03 13.67 22.66
CA ASN A 632 26.20 14.64 23.37
C ASN A 632 26.51 14.69 24.87
N LEU A 633 26.64 13.53 25.52
CA LEU A 633 27.00 13.44 26.94
C LEU A 633 28.41 13.96 27.21
N LEU A 634 29.38 13.58 26.37
CA LEU A 634 30.77 13.98 26.54
C LEU A 634 30.95 15.50 26.38
N ASN A 635 30.23 16.09 25.41
CA ASN A 635 30.20 17.54 25.24
C ASN A 635 29.57 18.25 26.44
N ALA A 636 28.44 17.74 26.93
CA ALA A 636 27.74 18.31 28.08
C ALA A 636 28.57 18.22 29.37
N LEU A 637 29.22 17.07 29.60
CA LEU A 637 30.16 16.89 30.72
C LEU A 637 31.34 17.85 30.62
N GLY A 638 31.99 17.92 29.45
CA GLY A 638 33.12 18.83 29.24
C GLY A 638 32.74 20.29 29.49
N GLU A 639 31.56 20.71 29.05
CA GLU A 639 31.01 22.04 29.33
C GLU A 639 30.81 22.25 30.83
N CYS A 640 30.19 21.31 31.55
CA CYS A 640 29.98 21.45 32.99
C CYS A 640 31.30 21.52 33.77
N TYR A 641 32.28 20.68 33.42
CA TYR A 641 33.61 20.72 34.03
C TYR A 641 34.35 22.05 33.75
N TRP A 642 34.19 22.59 32.54
CA TRP A 642 34.74 23.89 32.19
C TRP A 642 34.13 25.02 33.04
N GLN A 643 32.80 25.00 33.24
CA GLN A 643 32.09 25.99 34.06
C GLN A 643 32.52 25.96 35.54
N ILE A 644 32.83 24.78 36.09
CA ILE A 644 33.39 24.65 37.45
C ILE A 644 34.93 24.83 37.50
N LYS A 645 35.55 25.22 36.38
CA LYS A 645 37.00 25.48 36.23
C LYS A 645 37.89 24.24 36.41
N ASP A 646 37.33 23.03 36.28
CA ASP A 646 38.10 21.80 36.20
C ASP A 646 38.49 21.53 34.74
N PHE A 647 39.47 22.30 34.30
CA PHE A 647 39.97 22.28 32.94
C PHE A 647 40.58 20.93 32.52
N LYS A 648 41.07 20.16 33.48
CA LYS A 648 41.65 18.83 33.23
C LYS A 648 40.56 17.87 32.77
N ASN A 649 39.46 17.78 33.53
CA ASN A 649 38.34 16.92 33.16
C ASN A 649 37.60 17.45 31.93
N ALA A 650 37.48 18.78 31.77
CA ALA A 650 36.91 19.37 30.55
C ALA A 650 37.66 18.92 29.29
N LYS A 651 39.00 19.05 29.27
CA LYS A 651 39.85 18.56 28.16
C LYS A 651 39.70 17.06 27.95
N PHE A 652 39.64 16.26 29.02
CA PHE A 652 39.49 14.81 28.92
C PHE A 652 38.21 14.41 28.18
N TYR A 653 37.05 14.92 28.61
CA TYR A 653 35.76 14.55 27.99
C TYR A 653 35.60 15.10 26.56
N TRP A 654 36.06 16.32 26.29
CA TRP A 654 36.05 16.85 24.93
C TRP A 654 37.00 16.11 23.98
N SER A 655 38.18 15.66 24.46
CA SER A 655 39.07 14.81 23.66
C SER A 655 38.37 13.49 23.29
N LYS A 656 37.69 12.85 24.25
CA LYS A 656 36.90 11.63 24.00
C LYS A 656 35.75 11.88 23.01
N SER A 657 35.11 13.05 23.06
CA SER A 657 34.09 13.43 22.08
C SER A 657 34.67 13.57 20.67
N LEU A 658 35.86 14.19 20.54
CA LEU A 658 36.55 14.36 19.26
C LEU A 658 37.11 13.05 18.69
N GLU A 659 37.45 12.07 19.53
CA GLU A 659 37.75 10.70 19.08
C GLU A 659 36.54 10.05 18.38
N LEU A 660 35.31 10.32 18.84
CA LEU A 660 34.08 9.80 18.23
C LEU A 660 33.65 10.59 16.99
N ASN A 661 33.80 11.91 17.03
CA ASN A 661 33.56 12.77 15.86
C ASN A 661 34.58 13.92 15.81
N PRO A 662 35.60 13.81 14.95
CA PRO A 662 36.62 14.83 14.82
C PRO A 662 36.09 16.19 14.30
N GLU A 663 34.98 16.25 13.57
CA GLU A 663 34.56 17.46 12.84
C GLU A 663 33.93 18.57 13.71
N GLN A 664 33.91 18.39 15.03
CA GLN A 664 33.31 19.34 15.97
C GLN A 664 34.20 20.58 16.19
N LYS A 665 34.12 21.55 15.26
CA LYS A 665 34.92 22.79 15.29
C LYS A 665 34.77 23.58 16.59
N ASP A 666 33.57 23.67 17.12
CA ASP A 666 33.30 24.42 18.36
C ASP A 666 34.01 23.80 19.57
N ILE A 667 34.05 22.48 19.65
CA ILE A 667 34.72 21.77 20.75
C ILE A 667 36.24 21.94 20.67
N ARG A 668 36.83 21.89 19.46
CA ARG A 668 38.27 22.18 19.28
C ARG A 668 38.63 23.58 19.74
N LYS A 669 37.84 24.58 19.34
CA LYS A 669 38.04 25.97 19.74
C LYS A 669 38.00 26.11 21.27
N LYS A 670 37.02 25.49 21.94
CA LYS A 670 36.92 25.49 23.40
C LYS A 670 38.12 24.80 24.07
N MET A 671 38.67 23.75 23.48
CA MET A 671 39.87 23.08 24.00
C MET A 671 41.13 23.96 23.87
N ASP A 672 41.27 24.71 22.78
CA ASP A 672 42.39 25.62 22.55
C ASP A 672 42.37 26.83 23.51
N GLU A 673 41.18 27.24 23.96
CA GLU A 673 40.98 28.32 24.94
C GLU A 673 41.44 27.93 26.36
N ILE A 674 41.55 26.63 26.66
CA ILE A 674 42.06 26.14 27.93
C ILE A 674 43.59 26.08 27.86
N LYS A 675 44.26 27.05 28.50
CA LYS A 675 45.73 27.08 28.64
C LYS A 675 46.26 25.97 29.54
#